data_AF-A0AAE5VVP4-F1
#
_entry.id   AF-A0AAE5VVP4-F1
#
_cell.length_a   1.000
_cell.length_b   1.000
_cell.length_c   1.000
_cell.angle_alpha   90.00
_cell.angle_beta   90.00
_cell.angle_gamma   90.00
#
_symmetry.space_group_name_H-M   'P 1'
#
loop_
_entity.id
_entity.type
_entity.pdbx_description
1 polymer ?
#
loop_
_entity_poly.entity_id
_entity_poly.type
_entity_poly.pdbx_seq_one_letter_code
_entity_poly.pdbx_strand_id
1 'polypeptide(L)'
;MGNFKRSVLATAIFSANLLSVAGISASAFAAEATDEQANQGASTLGTVIVTGTRAQERTASASLSPVDVISGDSLRSSGSSELGAVLARLIPSINFPRPSLVDGAELTRPAQLRGLSPDQVLVLVNGKRRHTSAFVNLGGAVGRGSAPADLNAIPLSAIDHIEVLRDGASARYGSDAIAGVINIILKSADHGGSISSQYGQYKKGDGIQRQVSGNTGFALGDNGTFNLSGEGANNDYTNRAGDDLRASSVGSTTYGQQVFRQGEPQTHEGKLQYNAEYSFSDAAEFYSFGGYSKRRGETAAFYRPSNASNNIAAIYPNGYLPLINGTLEDTSLVAGLRGELAYDWHYDLSANYGKNSYELRTKTINTSLGLNTPRSFYNGTLTNDQKQLSLDLSREFNAAWLPYPVSVAFGAEYLRQGYQIEAGQPESYFQTGSSGLGGFRAADAGSYSRHNFAQYLDLETNLTEKLGVSAAVRHEDYSDFGSNVSGSLSARYDFTPQVALRGSISTGFRAPSLAQQNFTFTSSQLIGNTIQEAGTFPAGSNVAQLLGAEDLKPEKSRNYSLGLVLQPLDSLTVTADVYRIDIQDRISLSSNLVLNNTAINYLRSNGVGDINYTSARYFTNATDTSTDGVDLVANYRYQFDNGVRWNSTVGYNYNHTKVTDVKANPAILDQLGVNLVRVDRRERIGLLGDTTPQHKLTLGNDLTFGNWALHSNLVRYGEFTSYQADKVNDQTFSAAWLLDLAVDYKLKSWVFTLGGDNVTDKYPEKLNDFSSSGGNLAYSTFSPYGYSGAYYYGKVTYNW
;
A
#
# COMPACT_ATOMS: atom_id res chain seq x y z
N MET A 1 28.34 -40.67 3.11
CA MET A 1 28.77 -40.30 4.48
C MET A 1 29.05 -38.80 4.48
N GLY A 2 28.36 -37.90 5.17
CA GLY A 2 27.24 -38.00 6.09
C GLY A 2 26.93 -36.57 6.60
N ASN A 3 25.66 -36.19 6.52
CA ASN A 3 24.96 -35.02 7.02
C ASN A 3 25.47 -34.34 8.32
N PHE A 4 26.50 -33.48 8.28
CA PHE A 4 26.91 -32.74 9.49
C PHE A 4 27.40 -31.28 9.32
N LYS A 5 27.05 -30.57 8.23
CA LYS A 5 27.51 -29.18 8.03
C LYS A 5 26.44 -28.11 7.76
N ARG A 6 25.15 -28.39 8.01
CA ARG A 6 24.08 -27.37 7.94
C ARG A 6 23.58 -26.86 9.30
N SER A 7 23.81 -27.56 10.41
CA SER A 7 23.37 -27.10 11.74
C SER A 7 24.28 -26.04 12.36
N VAL A 8 25.59 -26.08 12.10
CA VAL A 8 26.56 -25.18 12.77
C VAL A 8 26.44 -23.72 12.29
N LEU A 9 25.99 -23.47 11.05
CA LEU A 9 25.77 -22.10 10.56
C LEU A 9 24.46 -21.49 11.10
N ALA A 10 23.42 -22.31 11.30
CA ALA A 10 22.16 -21.87 11.91
C ALA A 10 22.34 -21.57 13.41
N THR A 11 23.16 -22.34 14.11
CA THR A 11 23.53 -22.08 15.50
C THR A 11 24.46 -20.85 15.62
N ALA A 12 25.40 -20.65 14.70
CA ALA A 12 26.27 -19.45 14.71
C ALA A 12 25.51 -18.13 14.50
N ILE A 13 24.43 -18.13 13.70
CA ILE A 13 23.56 -16.96 13.49
C ILE A 13 22.67 -16.68 14.71
N PHE A 14 22.28 -17.73 15.44
CA PHE A 14 21.56 -17.59 16.73
C PHE A 14 22.49 -17.16 17.87
N SER A 15 23.75 -17.63 17.87
CA SER A 15 24.77 -17.27 18.87
C SER A 15 25.35 -15.87 18.68
N ALA A 16 25.42 -15.35 17.44
CA ALA A 16 25.89 -13.98 17.17
C ALA A 16 24.92 -12.90 17.71
N ASN A 17 23.66 -13.24 17.98
CA ASN A 17 22.69 -12.36 18.63
C ASN A 17 22.70 -12.46 20.17
N LEU A 18 23.42 -13.43 20.75
CA LEU A 18 23.51 -13.67 22.20
C LEU A 18 24.90 -13.37 22.80
N LEU A 19 25.95 -13.21 21.99
CA LEU A 19 27.34 -13.03 22.46
C LEU A 19 27.86 -11.58 22.53
N SER A 20 27.02 -10.57 22.33
CA SER A 20 27.38 -9.16 22.57
C SER A 20 27.22 -8.71 24.04
N VAL A 21 26.86 -9.61 24.97
CA VAL A 21 26.59 -9.28 26.39
C VAL A 21 27.71 -9.73 27.36
N ALA A 22 28.77 -10.38 26.89
CA ALA A 22 29.87 -10.82 27.76
C ALA A 22 31.20 -10.17 27.37
N GLY A 23 31.43 -8.92 27.78
CA GLY A 23 32.73 -8.28 27.55
C GLY A 23 32.82 -6.79 27.85
N ILE A 24 32.34 -6.33 29.01
CA ILE A 24 32.76 -5.02 29.54
C ILE A 24 33.26 -5.23 30.96
N SER A 25 34.58 -5.38 31.05
CA SER A 25 35.32 -5.40 32.31
C SER A 25 35.25 -4.01 32.95
N ALA A 26 34.72 -3.95 34.17
CA ALA A 26 34.67 -2.76 34.98
C ALA A 26 36.08 -2.18 35.22
N SER A 27 36.23 -0.87 35.02
CA SER A 27 37.28 -0.07 35.64
C SER A 27 36.59 1.07 36.38
N ALA A 28 36.58 0.97 37.71
CA ALA A 28 35.99 1.93 38.61
C ALA A 28 36.80 3.22 38.65
N PHE A 29 36.12 4.36 38.53
CA PHE A 29 36.51 5.59 39.22
C PHE A 29 35.25 6.19 39.85
N ALA A 30 35.28 6.25 41.18
CA ALA A 30 34.29 6.94 41.99
C ALA A 30 34.63 8.44 42.04
N ALA A 31 33.62 9.29 41.88
CA ALA A 31 33.57 10.63 42.47
C ALA A 31 32.11 11.13 42.53
N GLU A 32 31.63 11.19 43.77
CA GLU A 32 30.60 12.06 44.38
C GLU A 32 29.27 12.36 43.68
N ALA A 33 28.22 11.92 44.37
CA ALA A 33 26.82 12.29 44.18
C ALA A 33 26.51 13.67 44.78
N THR A 34 25.65 14.42 44.10
CA THR A 34 24.68 15.34 44.72
C THR A 34 23.36 15.28 43.94
N ASP A 35 22.28 15.34 44.71
CA ASP A 35 20.88 15.07 44.37
C ASP A 35 20.30 15.77 43.13
N GLU A 36 19.53 15.01 42.36
CA GLU A 36 18.23 15.45 41.82
C GLU A 36 17.32 14.21 41.62
N GLN A 37 16.74 13.73 42.73
CA GLN A 37 15.60 12.83 42.71
C GLN A 37 14.34 13.62 42.33
N ALA A 38 14.00 13.67 41.03
CA ALA A 38 12.64 14.00 40.56
C ALA A 38 12.44 13.59 39.09
N ASN A 39 12.60 12.31 38.74
CA ASN A 39 12.03 11.78 37.48
C ASN A 39 11.96 10.24 37.42
N GLN A 40 11.54 9.60 38.52
CA GLN A 40 11.16 8.19 38.49
C GLN A 40 9.63 8.08 38.56
N GLY A 41 8.99 8.03 37.39
CA GLY A 41 7.55 7.87 37.29
C GLY A 41 6.93 7.84 35.89
N ALA A 42 7.73 7.88 34.80
CA ALA A 42 7.19 8.03 33.44
C ALA A 42 7.72 6.99 32.43
N SER A 43 7.63 5.69 32.73
CA SER A 43 8.09 4.63 31.79
C SER A 43 7.05 3.57 31.42
N THR A 44 5.76 3.75 31.71
CA THR A 44 4.72 2.74 31.44
C THR A 44 3.46 3.25 30.74
N LEU A 45 3.40 4.50 30.25
CA LEU A 45 2.29 4.93 29.41
C LEU A 45 2.45 4.37 27.99
N GLY A 46 1.60 3.39 27.64
CA GLY A 46 1.45 2.93 26.26
C GLY A 46 0.94 4.05 25.37
N THR A 47 1.30 4.03 24.09
CA THR A 47 0.83 5.03 23.12
C THR A 47 -0.70 5.01 23.07
N VAL A 48 -1.30 6.17 23.32
CA VAL A 48 -2.72 6.41 23.11
C VAL A 48 -3.01 6.26 21.63
N ILE A 49 -4.05 5.47 21.31
CA ILE A 49 -4.52 5.27 19.94
C ILE A 49 -5.80 6.06 19.70
N VAL A 50 -5.95 6.61 18.50
CA VAL A 50 -7.17 7.29 18.04
C VAL A 50 -7.99 6.39 17.11
N THR A 51 -7.39 5.33 16.55
CA THR A 51 -8.04 4.41 15.62
C THR A 51 -8.78 3.30 16.35
N GLY A 52 -9.99 2.97 15.88
CA GLY A 52 -10.76 1.83 16.36
C GLY A 52 -11.59 2.09 17.62
N THR A 53 -11.53 3.28 18.21
CA THR A 53 -12.46 3.75 19.25
C THR A 53 -12.86 5.21 19.00
N ARG A 54 -14.06 5.56 19.43
CA ARG A 54 -14.53 6.97 19.55
C ARG A 54 -14.80 7.33 21.02
N ALA A 55 -14.45 6.44 21.95
CA ALA A 55 -14.45 6.68 23.39
C ALA A 55 -13.09 7.25 23.83
N GLN A 56 -12.94 7.57 25.12
CA GLN A 56 -11.71 8.13 25.71
C GLN A 56 -10.44 7.40 25.27
N GLU A 57 -9.32 8.13 25.28
CA GLU A 57 -7.98 7.67 24.95
C GLU A 57 -7.65 6.29 25.53
N ARG A 58 -7.47 5.29 24.65
CA ARG A 58 -7.05 3.93 25.04
C ARG A 58 -5.64 3.67 24.53
N THR A 59 -4.90 2.81 25.23
CA THR A 59 -3.65 2.27 24.69
C THR A 59 -3.93 1.10 23.74
N ALA A 60 -2.98 0.79 22.85
CA ALA A 60 -3.10 -0.34 21.93
C ALA A 60 -3.36 -1.69 22.63
N SER A 61 -2.80 -1.92 23.83
CA SER A 61 -2.99 -3.14 24.61
C SER A 61 -4.36 -3.21 25.31
N ALA A 62 -4.97 -2.07 25.60
CA ALA A 62 -6.30 -1.95 26.21
C ALA A 62 -7.44 -1.85 25.19
N SER A 63 -7.11 -1.88 23.89
CA SER A 63 -8.09 -1.82 22.81
C SER A 63 -8.96 -3.07 22.71
N LEU A 64 -10.20 -2.89 22.28
CA LEU A 64 -11.16 -3.96 21.96
C LEU A 64 -10.79 -4.69 20.66
N SER A 65 -10.00 -4.05 19.79
CA SER A 65 -9.56 -4.57 18.49
C SER A 65 -8.02 -4.59 18.37
N PRO A 66 -7.45 -5.43 17.48
CA PRO A 66 -6.02 -5.48 17.22
C PRO A 66 -5.52 -4.21 16.50
N VAL A 67 -4.79 -3.38 17.23
CA VAL A 67 -4.12 -2.17 16.71
C VAL A 67 -2.62 -2.28 16.93
N ASP A 68 -1.85 -2.15 15.85
CA ASP A 68 -0.40 -2.02 15.91
C ASP A 68 -0.01 -0.54 15.85
N VAL A 69 0.97 -0.14 16.64
CA VAL A 69 1.49 1.23 16.65
C VAL A 69 2.96 1.21 16.24
N ILE A 70 3.28 1.89 15.15
CA ILE A 70 4.63 2.01 14.61
C ILE A 70 5.14 3.42 14.84
N SER A 71 6.19 3.54 15.65
CA SER A 71 6.80 4.84 15.97
C SER A 71 7.50 5.47 14.77
N GLY A 72 7.53 6.79 14.70
CA GLY A 72 8.24 7.53 13.66
C GLY A 72 9.75 7.29 13.67
N ASP A 73 10.35 6.96 14.81
CA ASP A 73 11.78 6.60 14.87
C ASP A 73 12.06 5.27 14.14
N SER A 74 11.21 4.26 14.35
CA SER A 74 11.28 3.00 13.61
C SER A 74 11.04 3.21 12.10
N LEU A 75 10.19 4.18 11.72
CA LEU A 75 9.99 4.50 10.31
C LEU A 75 11.25 5.12 9.67
N ARG A 76 11.97 5.97 10.43
CA ARG A 76 13.16 6.71 9.96
C ARG A 76 14.46 5.92 10.05
N SER A 77 14.50 4.78 10.75
CA SER A 77 15.70 3.92 10.82
C SER A 77 15.92 3.08 9.56
N SER A 78 14.96 3.06 8.64
CA SER A 78 15.04 2.41 7.33
C SER A 78 15.85 3.24 6.32
N GLY A 79 16.50 2.57 5.36
CA GLY A 79 17.14 3.22 4.21
C GLY A 79 16.17 3.68 3.12
N SER A 80 14.90 3.28 3.20
CA SER A 80 13.86 3.56 2.20
C SER A 80 13.07 4.84 2.50
N SER A 81 12.87 5.68 1.48
CA SER A 81 11.98 6.85 1.53
C SER A 81 10.50 6.52 1.28
N GLU A 82 10.20 5.31 0.80
CA GLU A 82 8.84 4.87 0.50
C GLU A 82 8.15 4.33 1.76
N LEU A 83 7.09 4.99 2.21
CA LEU A 83 6.34 4.59 3.40
C LEU A 83 5.81 3.15 3.32
N GLY A 84 5.25 2.75 2.17
CA GLY A 84 4.73 1.40 1.97
C GLY A 84 5.82 0.31 2.13
N ALA A 85 7.04 0.60 1.70
CA ALA A 85 8.17 -0.33 1.83
C ALA A 85 8.63 -0.47 3.29
N VAL A 86 8.64 0.63 4.05
CA VAL A 86 8.96 0.63 5.48
C VAL A 86 7.92 -0.18 6.26
N LEU A 87 6.63 0.08 6.01
CA LEU A 87 5.54 -0.66 6.66
C LEU A 87 5.58 -2.16 6.35
N ALA A 88 5.89 -2.55 5.11
CA ALA A 88 6.02 -3.96 4.74
C ALA A 88 7.21 -4.65 5.43
N ARG A 89 8.20 -3.92 5.96
CA ARG A 89 9.31 -4.51 6.73
C ARG A 89 8.98 -4.63 8.22
N LEU A 90 8.23 -3.68 8.77
CA LEU A 90 7.90 -3.61 10.19
C LEU A 90 6.61 -4.38 10.55
N ILE A 91 5.68 -4.52 9.61
CA ILE A 91 4.39 -5.16 9.83
C ILE A 91 4.30 -6.46 9.02
N PRO A 92 4.27 -7.64 9.67
CA PRO A 92 4.19 -8.92 8.99
C PRO A 92 3.00 -9.05 8.03
N SER A 93 1.83 -8.54 8.41
CA SER A 93 0.60 -8.63 7.63
C SER A 93 0.54 -7.68 6.42
N ILE A 94 1.52 -6.78 6.26
CA ILE A 94 1.60 -5.88 5.11
C ILE A 94 2.53 -6.44 4.03
N ASN A 95 2.03 -6.49 2.79
CA ASN A 95 2.81 -6.82 1.61
C ASN A 95 2.86 -5.61 0.66
N PHE A 96 4.05 -5.30 0.17
CA PHE A 96 4.29 -4.17 -0.75
C PHE A 96 5.08 -4.66 -1.97
N PRO A 97 4.42 -5.29 -2.95
CA PRO A 97 5.06 -5.83 -4.13
C PRO A 97 5.76 -4.73 -4.93
N ARG A 98 6.88 -5.09 -5.57
CA ARG A 98 7.70 -4.19 -6.40
C ARG A 98 7.67 -4.64 -7.86
N PRO A 99 6.55 -4.41 -8.57
CA PRO A 99 6.46 -4.83 -9.95
C PRO A 99 7.37 -3.96 -10.84
N SER A 100 7.71 -4.49 -12.01
CA SER A 100 8.47 -3.78 -13.04
C SER A 100 7.96 -4.22 -14.41
N LEU A 101 8.01 -3.32 -15.38
CA LEU A 101 7.47 -3.49 -16.74
C LEU A 101 5.94 -3.74 -16.72
N VAL A 102 5.22 -2.94 -15.94
CA VAL A 102 3.75 -3.02 -15.74
C VAL A 102 3.05 -1.70 -16.04
N ASP A 103 3.54 -1.01 -17.06
CA ASP A 103 2.90 0.14 -17.71
C ASP A 103 2.48 1.29 -16.76
N GLY A 104 3.30 1.55 -15.72
CA GLY A 104 3.14 2.70 -14.83
C GLY A 104 2.73 2.35 -13.39
N ALA A 105 2.36 1.08 -13.11
CA ALA A 105 2.04 0.65 -11.75
C ALA A 105 3.26 0.66 -10.80
N GLU A 106 4.48 0.75 -11.35
CA GLU A 106 5.72 0.89 -10.60
C GLU A 106 5.82 2.19 -9.81
N LEU A 107 5.05 3.22 -10.18
CA LEU A 107 5.11 4.54 -9.55
C LEU A 107 4.10 4.73 -8.42
N THR A 108 2.91 4.12 -8.50
CA THR A 108 1.88 4.27 -7.44
C THR A 108 1.97 3.20 -6.35
N ARG A 109 2.44 1.99 -6.69
CA ARG A 109 2.70 0.82 -5.83
C ARG A 109 1.64 0.52 -4.77
N PRO A 110 0.86 -0.55 -4.95
CA PRO A 110 -0.16 -0.93 -3.99
C PRO A 110 0.40 -1.51 -2.67
N ALA A 111 -0.06 -1.01 -1.52
CA ALA A 111 0.12 -1.68 -0.24
C ALA A 111 -1.08 -2.59 0.06
N GLN A 112 -0.81 -3.84 0.44
CA GLN A 112 -1.83 -4.82 0.82
C GLN A 112 -1.75 -5.10 2.31
N LEU A 113 -2.91 -5.29 2.94
CA LEU A 113 -3.03 -5.78 4.31
C LEU A 113 -3.69 -7.16 4.25
N ARG A 114 -3.11 -8.16 4.92
CA ARG A 114 -3.61 -9.54 4.97
C ARG A 114 -3.82 -10.16 3.57
N GLY A 115 -2.97 -9.80 2.61
CA GLY A 115 -3.04 -10.28 1.21
C GLY A 115 -4.30 -9.88 0.45
N LEU A 116 -5.13 -9.00 1.01
CA LEU A 116 -6.34 -8.48 0.38
C LEU A 116 -6.02 -7.36 -0.60
N SER A 117 -7.01 -6.99 -1.42
CA SER A 117 -6.82 -5.98 -2.46
C SER A 117 -6.39 -4.64 -1.84
N PRO A 118 -5.49 -3.88 -2.47
CA PRO A 118 -4.99 -2.60 -1.93
C PRO A 118 -6.06 -1.54 -1.70
N ASP A 119 -7.13 -1.57 -2.49
CA ASP A 119 -8.31 -0.71 -2.35
C ASP A 119 -9.35 -1.25 -1.36
N GLN A 120 -9.04 -2.34 -0.65
CA GLN A 120 -9.79 -2.84 0.52
C GLN A 120 -9.14 -2.44 1.85
N VAL A 121 -8.13 -1.56 1.82
CA VAL A 121 -7.50 -0.93 2.98
C VAL A 121 -7.85 0.55 2.99
N LEU A 122 -8.44 1.02 4.08
CA LEU A 122 -8.70 2.45 4.25
C LEU A 122 -7.46 3.16 4.80
N VAL A 123 -7.10 4.29 4.20
CA VAL A 123 -6.03 5.16 4.71
C VAL A 123 -6.64 6.41 5.33
N LEU A 124 -6.20 6.74 6.54
CA LEU A 124 -6.55 7.96 7.26
C LEU A 124 -5.30 8.80 7.53
N VAL A 125 -5.47 10.11 7.63
CA VAL A 125 -4.47 11.04 8.16
C VAL A 125 -5.14 11.81 9.28
N ASN A 126 -4.57 11.77 10.49
CA ASN A 126 -5.18 12.32 11.71
C ASN A 126 -6.65 11.89 11.86
N GLY A 127 -6.96 10.62 11.59
CA GLY A 127 -8.32 10.08 11.66
C GLY A 127 -9.27 10.48 10.52
N LYS A 128 -8.87 11.33 9.56
CA LYS A 128 -9.71 11.73 8.42
C LYS A 128 -9.33 10.98 7.15
N ARG A 129 -10.35 10.64 6.34
CA ARG A 129 -10.21 9.83 5.12
C ARG A 129 -9.22 10.44 4.12
N ARG A 130 -8.29 9.62 3.63
CA ARG A 130 -7.40 9.99 2.53
C ARG A 130 -8.01 9.60 1.18
N HIS A 131 -7.88 10.46 0.18
CA HIS A 131 -8.33 10.15 -1.17
C HIS A 131 -7.47 9.09 -1.86
N THR A 132 -8.07 8.37 -2.80
CA THR A 132 -7.42 7.34 -3.61
C THR A 132 -6.68 7.94 -4.81
N SER A 133 -5.75 7.17 -5.40
CA SER A 133 -5.07 7.54 -6.64
C SER A 133 -5.97 7.42 -7.87
N ALA A 134 -5.61 8.09 -8.95
CA ALA A 134 -6.31 8.02 -10.23
C ALA A 134 -5.88 6.83 -11.11
N PHE A 135 -4.75 6.19 -10.78
CA PHE A 135 -4.23 5.09 -11.59
C PHE A 135 -4.94 3.78 -11.28
N VAL A 136 -5.34 3.05 -12.33
CA VAL A 136 -5.87 1.69 -12.21
C VAL A 136 -4.78 0.70 -12.61
N ASN A 137 -4.40 -0.19 -11.69
CA ASN A 137 -3.43 -1.23 -12.01
C ASN A 137 -4.04 -2.29 -12.93
N LEU A 138 -3.80 -2.18 -14.23
CA LEU A 138 -4.24 -3.19 -15.21
C LEU A 138 -3.24 -4.33 -15.44
N GLY A 139 -2.03 -4.17 -14.91
CA GLY A 139 -0.90 -5.06 -15.12
C GLY A 139 -1.11 -6.41 -14.47
N GLY A 140 -0.33 -7.40 -14.89
CA GLY A 140 -0.34 -8.76 -14.32
C GLY A 140 0.37 -8.87 -12.97
N ALA A 141 0.29 -7.84 -12.12
CA ALA A 141 0.91 -7.78 -10.80
C ALA A 141 -0.15 -7.82 -9.70
N VAL A 142 0.28 -8.07 -8.45
CA VAL A 142 -0.66 -8.11 -7.32
C VAL A 142 -1.36 -6.75 -7.14
N GLY A 143 -2.64 -6.78 -6.78
CA GLY A 143 -3.49 -5.59 -6.76
C GLY A 143 -4.07 -5.20 -8.13
N ARG A 144 -4.07 -6.12 -9.10
CA ARG A 144 -4.70 -5.93 -10.41
C ARG A 144 -6.17 -5.52 -10.25
N GLY A 145 -6.59 -4.48 -10.97
CA GLY A 145 -7.93 -3.91 -10.95
C GLY A 145 -8.19 -2.88 -9.84
N SER A 146 -7.22 -2.62 -8.96
CA SER A 146 -7.35 -1.67 -7.84
C SER A 146 -6.82 -0.27 -8.17
N ALA A 147 -7.32 0.72 -7.42
CA ALA A 147 -6.84 2.10 -7.40
C ALA A 147 -6.68 2.58 -5.93
N PRO A 148 -5.60 2.19 -5.24
CA PRO A 148 -5.41 2.47 -3.82
C PRO A 148 -5.01 3.93 -3.55
N ALA A 149 -5.01 4.33 -2.27
CA ALA A 149 -4.36 5.56 -1.82
C ALA A 149 -2.83 5.48 -1.96
N ASP A 150 -2.21 6.58 -2.36
CA ASP A 150 -0.75 6.67 -2.56
C ASP A 150 -0.07 7.05 -1.23
N LEU A 151 0.38 6.03 -0.48
CA LEU A 151 1.08 6.24 0.80
C LEU A 151 2.37 7.04 0.66
N ASN A 152 2.99 7.02 -0.52
CA ASN A 152 4.27 7.67 -0.75
C ASN A 152 4.13 9.19 -0.99
N ALA A 153 2.91 9.71 -1.09
CA ALA A 153 2.64 11.15 -1.17
C ALA A 153 2.90 11.87 0.17
N ILE A 154 2.97 11.14 1.29
CA ILE A 154 3.19 11.70 2.63
C ILE A 154 4.67 11.52 3.02
N PRO A 155 5.39 12.59 3.35
CA PRO A 155 6.80 12.50 3.72
C PRO A 155 6.98 11.84 5.09
N LEU A 156 7.97 10.94 5.23
CA LEU A 156 8.26 10.26 6.50
C LEU A 156 8.65 11.24 7.63
N SER A 157 9.18 12.41 7.27
CA SER A 157 9.55 13.46 8.24
C SER A 157 8.33 14.09 8.93
N ALA A 158 7.14 14.04 8.33
CA ALA A 158 5.89 14.56 8.88
C ALA A 158 5.19 13.61 9.86
N ILE A 159 5.58 12.34 9.86
CA ILE A 159 4.86 11.29 10.59
C ILE A 159 5.40 11.22 12.01
N ASP A 160 4.50 11.33 12.97
CA ASP A 160 4.78 11.05 14.38
C ASP A 160 4.75 9.54 14.62
N HIS A 161 3.63 8.90 14.28
CA HIS A 161 3.47 7.45 14.31
C HIS A 161 2.35 7.00 13.36
N ILE A 162 2.24 5.67 13.17
CA ILE A 162 1.19 5.04 12.37
C ILE A 162 0.46 4.02 13.22
N GLU A 163 -0.86 4.04 13.14
CA GLU A 163 -1.74 3.06 13.76
C GLU A 163 -2.33 2.15 12.67
N VAL A 164 -2.20 0.83 12.83
CA VAL A 164 -2.77 -0.15 11.90
C VAL A 164 -3.82 -0.97 12.62
N LEU A 165 -5.08 -0.67 12.33
CA LEU A 165 -6.24 -1.46 12.77
C LEU A 165 -6.43 -2.60 11.79
N ARG A 166 -6.34 -3.83 12.30
CA ARG A 166 -6.42 -5.03 11.47
C ARG A 166 -7.81 -5.65 11.40
N ASP A 167 -8.79 -5.10 12.12
CA ASP A 167 -10.19 -5.53 12.02
C ASP A 167 -10.94 -4.83 10.87
N GLY A 168 -11.95 -5.50 10.32
CA GLY A 168 -12.90 -4.88 9.41
C GLY A 168 -13.64 -3.75 10.12
N ALA A 169 -13.50 -2.53 9.60
CA ALA A 169 -13.87 -1.29 10.30
C ALA A 169 -14.90 -0.46 9.53
N SER A 170 -15.58 -1.05 8.53
CA SER A 170 -16.57 -0.33 7.72
C SER A 170 -17.74 0.24 8.53
N ALA A 171 -18.12 -0.39 9.64
CA ALA A 171 -19.15 0.13 10.53
C ALA A 171 -18.76 1.48 11.17
N ARG A 172 -17.46 1.76 11.34
CA ARG A 172 -16.96 3.03 11.90
C ARG A 172 -16.57 4.03 10.81
N TYR A 173 -15.85 3.58 9.78
CA TYR A 173 -15.21 4.44 8.79
C TYR A 173 -15.80 4.36 7.36
N GLY A 174 -16.77 3.49 7.11
CA GLY A 174 -17.46 3.38 5.81
C GLY A 174 -16.80 2.45 4.79
N SER A 175 -17.06 2.70 3.51
CA SER A 175 -16.50 1.92 2.38
C SER A 175 -14.97 1.79 2.48
N ASP A 176 -14.43 0.71 1.91
CA ASP A 176 -12.98 0.43 1.73
C ASP A 176 -12.25 -0.10 2.96
N ALA A 177 -12.87 -0.10 4.16
CA ALA A 177 -12.27 -0.64 5.39
C ALA A 177 -12.54 -2.14 5.60
N ILE A 178 -12.45 -2.96 4.54
CA ILE A 178 -12.70 -4.41 4.60
C ILE A 178 -11.52 -5.14 5.26
N ALA A 179 -10.30 -4.86 4.81
CA ALA A 179 -9.08 -5.51 5.30
C ALA A 179 -8.56 -4.88 6.59
N GLY A 180 -8.88 -3.60 6.81
CA GLY A 180 -8.43 -2.80 7.95
C GLY A 180 -8.22 -1.34 7.62
N VAL A 181 -7.56 -0.62 8.53
CA VAL A 181 -7.29 0.82 8.44
C VAL A 181 -5.82 1.08 8.75
N ILE A 182 -5.17 1.94 7.96
CA ILE A 182 -3.88 2.54 8.25
C ILE A 182 -4.11 4.02 8.55
N ASN A 183 -3.93 4.44 9.80
CA ASN A 183 -4.06 5.84 10.21
C ASN A 183 -2.67 6.44 10.45
N ILE A 184 -2.36 7.49 9.70
CA ILE A 184 -1.10 8.21 9.78
C ILE A 184 -1.29 9.42 10.68
N ILE A 185 -0.58 9.45 11.81
CA ILE A 185 -0.62 10.58 12.74
C ILE A 185 0.54 11.51 12.42
N LEU A 186 0.21 12.78 12.16
CA LEU A 186 1.17 13.82 11.84
C LEU A 186 1.76 14.42 13.11
N LYS A 187 3.00 14.90 13.02
CA LYS A 187 3.63 15.67 14.10
C LYS A 187 2.87 16.96 14.37
N SER A 188 2.81 17.33 15.65
CA SER A 188 2.13 18.54 16.15
C SER A 188 3.01 19.39 17.07
N ALA A 189 4.32 19.09 17.16
CA ALA A 189 5.24 19.88 18.00
C ALA A 189 5.25 21.36 17.58
N ASP A 190 5.26 22.25 18.58
CA ASP A 190 5.24 23.71 18.48
C ASP A 190 6.65 24.33 18.47
N HIS A 191 7.70 23.54 18.64
CA HIS A 191 9.08 23.99 18.54
C HIS A 191 10.00 22.87 18.08
N GLY A 192 11.25 23.26 17.83
CA GLY A 192 12.30 22.36 17.38
C GLY A 192 12.08 21.82 15.98
N GLY A 193 12.97 20.93 15.57
CA GLY A 193 12.87 20.31 14.27
C GLY A 193 14.07 19.45 13.91
N SER A 194 14.05 18.96 12.68
CA SER A 194 15.15 18.17 12.13
C SER A 194 15.32 18.43 10.64
N ILE A 195 16.56 18.33 10.17
CA ILE A 195 16.89 18.25 8.76
C ILE A 195 17.84 17.07 8.56
N SER A 196 17.56 16.26 7.54
CA SER A 196 18.29 15.05 7.23
C SER A 196 18.71 15.06 5.77
N SER A 197 19.94 14.62 5.50
CA SER A 197 20.44 14.33 4.16
C SER A 197 20.93 12.89 4.10
N GLN A 198 20.49 12.15 3.09
CA GLN A 198 20.83 10.74 2.87
C GLN A 198 21.37 10.54 1.46
N TYR A 199 22.38 9.68 1.36
CA TYR A 199 22.93 9.18 0.11
C TYR A 199 23.13 7.67 0.21
N GLY A 200 22.74 6.92 -0.82
CA GLY A 200 22.98 5.49 -0.87
C GLY A 200 23.00 4.92 -2.29
N GLN A 201 23.38 3.65 -2.40
CA GLN A 201 23.51 2.94 -3.67
C GLN A 201 23.33 1.43 -3.46
N TYR A 202 22.82 0.73 -4.48
CA TYR A 202 22.81 -0.73 -4.47
C TYR A 202 24.20 -1.30 -4.73
N LYS A 203 24.52 -2.45 -4.12
CA LYS A 203 25.80 -3.15 -4.25
C LYS A 203 26.21 -3.45 -5.70
N LYS A 204 25.24 -3.59 -6.61
CA LYS A 204 25.50 -3.76 -8.04
C LYS A 204 26.18 -2.55 -8.70
N GLY A 205 26.19 -1.38 -8.05
CA GLY A 205 26.78 -0.14 -8.57
C GLY A 205 25.78 0.74 -9.33
N ASP A 206 24.48 0.54 -9.16
CA ASP A 206 23.41 1.36 -9.73
C ASP A 206 22.37 1.75 -8.68
N GLY A 207 21.29 2.42 -9.11
CA GLY A 207 20.22 2.90 -8.23
C GLY A 207 20.71 3.80 -7.11
N ILE A 208 21.54 4.80 -7.45
CA ILE A 208 21.95 5.82 -6.50
C ILE A 208 20.70 6.58 -6.03
N GLN A 209 20.54 6.74 -4.73
CA GLN A 209 19.44 7.47 -4.12
C GLN A 209 19.98 8.65 -3.32
N ARG A 210 19.30 9.79 -3.45
CA ARG A 210 19.67 11.06 -2.82
C ARG A 210 18.41 11.64 -2.22
N GLN A 211 18.41 11.92 -0.93
CA GLN A 211 17.25 12.47 -0.24
C GLN A 211 17.66 13.62 0.69
N VAL A 212 16.85 14.66 0.73
CA VAL A 212 16.85 15.67 1.79
C VAL A 212 15.44 15.77 2.34
N SER A 213 15.30 15.63 3.65
CA SER A 213 14.01 15.76 4.33
C SER A 213 14.14 16.61 5.58
N GLY A 214 13.05 17.25 5.97
CA GLY A 214 13.03 18.10 7.15
C GLY A 214 11.64 18.23 7.75
N ASN A 215 11.64 18.66 9.00
CA ASN A 215 10.46 18.93 9.80
C ASN A 215 10.77 20.07 10.77
N THR A 216 9.82 20.96 11.02
CA THR A 216 9.96 22.03 12.00
C THR A 216 8.61 22.35 12.63
N GLY A 217 8.62 22.57 13.94
CA GLY A 217 7.49 23.03 14.72
C GLY A 217 7.55 24.53 14.99
N PHE A 218 6.39 25.17 15.02
CA PHE A 218 6.23 26.58 15.37
C PHE A 218 5.02 26.75 16.29
N ALA A 219 5.18 27.57 17.34
CA ALA A 219 4.08 27.98 18.19
C ALA A 219 3.29 29.08 17.50
N LEU A 220 1.96 28.97 17.54
CA LEU A 220 1.02 30.00 17.09
C LEU A 220 0.47 30.72 18.31
N GLY A 221 1.28 31.61 18.90
CA GLY A 221 1.00 32.17 20.22
C GLY A 221 1.05 31.08 21.30
N ASP A 222 0.28 31.23 22.37
CA ASP A 222 0.27 30.28 23.49
C ASP A 222 -0.73 29.12 23.30
N ASN A 223 -1.58 29.19 22.28
CA ASN A 223 -2.75 28.32 22.12
C ASN A 223 -2.76 27.54 20.80
N GLY A 224 -1.63 27.41 20.10
CA GLY A 224 -1.63 26.73 18.83
C GLY A 224 -0.27 26.29 18.34
N THR A 225 -0.30 25.40 17.36
CA THR A 225 0.87 24.76 16.77
C THR A 225 0.77 24.80 15.25
N PHE A 226 1.92 24.94 14.60
CA PHE A 226 2.07 24.79 13.16
C PHE A 226 3.32 23.96 12.91
N ASN A 227 3.13 22.80 12.31
CA ASN A 227 4.20 21.87 11.97
C ASN A 227 4.33 21.78 10.45
N LEU A 228 5.54 21.96 9.93
CA LEU A 228 5.83 21.92 8.49
C LEU A 228 6.91 20.90 8.20
N SER A 229 6.65 20.08 7.20
CA SER A 229 7.57 19.04 6.73
C SER A 229 7.77 19.14 5.22
N GLY A 230 8.99 18.87 4.80
CA GLY A 230 9.35 18.83 3.39
C GLY A 230 10.30 17.68 3.08
N GLU A 231 10.22 17.16 1.87
CA GLU A 231 11.10 16.12 1.37
C GLU A 231 11.37 16.33 -0.12
N GLY A 232 12.63 16.17 -0.53
CA GLY A 232 13.03 16.05 -1.91
C GLY A 232 13.89 14.81 -2.10
N ALA A 233 13.58 14.00 -3.11
CA ALA A 233 14.36 12.81 -3.42
C ALA A 233 14.62 12.66 -4.92
N ASN A 234 15.78 12.10 -5.25
CA ASN A 234 16.18 11.73 -6.60
C ASN A 234 16.82 10.33 -6.58
N ASN A 235 16.14 9.39 -7.21
CA ASN A 235 16.52 7.98 -7.25
C ASN A 235 16.79 7.57 -8.69
N ASP A 236 18.00 7.08 -8.95
CA ASP A 236 18.36 6.48 -10.23
C ASP A 236 17.67 5.10 -10.36
N TYR A 237 17.46 4.63 -11.58
CA TYR A 237 16.87 3.31 -11.82
C TYR A 237 17.85 2.18 -11.44
N THR A 238 17.32 0.98 -11.21
CA THR A 238 18.11 -0.26 -11.14
C THR A 238 17.88 -1.11 -12.38
N ASN A 239 18.85 -1.95 -12.76
CA ASN A 239 18.64 -2.94 -13.84
C ASN A 239 19.18 -4.34 -13.50
N ARG A 240 18.30 -5.34 -13.53
CA ARG A 240 18.50 -6.77 -13.23
C ARG A 240 18.14 -7.66 -14.43
N ALA A 241 17.85 -7.07 -15.59
CA ALA A 241 17.59 -7.81 -16.82
C ALA A 241 18.78 -8.71 -17.21
N GLY A 242 18.51 -9.82 -17.87
CA GLY A 242 19.52 -10.62 -18.55
C GLY A 242 19.70 -10.22 -20.01
N ASP A 243 20.47 -11.03 -20.76
CA ASP A 243 20.63 -10.87 -22.20
C ASP A 243 19.34 -11.25 -22.95
N ASP A 244 19.07 -10.58 -24.07
CA ASP A 244 17.90 -10.88 -24.90
C ASP A 244 18.16 -12.03 -25.88
N LEU A 245 17.73 -13.23 -25.47
CA LEU A 245 17.81 -14.46 -26.28
C LEU A 245 16.44 -14.89 -26.82
N ARG A 246 15.44 -14.00 -26.82
CA ARG A 246 14.11 -14.29 -27.39
C ARG A 246 14.23 -14.74 -28.85
N ALA A 247 13.41 -15.72 -29.23
CA ALA A 247 13.31 -16.18 -30.61
C ALA A 247 12.96 -15.04 -31.59
N SER A 248 12.11 -14.09 -31.16
CA SER A 248 11.75 -12.91 -31.95
C SER A 248 12.91 -11.93 -32.20
N SER A 249 13.96 -11.99 -31.38
CA SER A 249 15.16 -11.15 -31.49
C SER A 249 16.26 -11.79 -32.37
N VAL A 250 16.10 -13.04 -32.82
CA VAL A 250 17.07 -13.68 -33.73
C VAL A 250 17.14 -12.90 -35.04
N GLY A 251 18.35 -12.50 -35.44
CA GLY A 251 18.58 -11.61 -36.58
C GLY A 251 18.55 -10.11 -36.25
N SER A 252 18.24 -9.73 -35.00
CA SER A 252 18.50 -8.39 -34.48
C SER A 252 20.00 -8.15 -34.35
N THR A 253 20.45 -6.92 -34.57
CA THR A 253 21.85 -6.52 -34.35
C THR A 253 22.25 -6.52 -32.87
N THR A 254 21.28 -6.61 -31.96
CA THR A 254 21.46 -6.64 -30.50
C THR A 254 21.10 -7.98 -29.87
N TYR A 255 20.98 -9.05 -30.66
CA TYR A 255 20.72 -10.39 -30.12
C TYR A 255 21.83 -10.81 -29.16
N GLY A 256 21.47 -11.36 -27.99
CA GLY A 256 22.42 -11.76 -26.96
C GLY A 256 23.05 -10.60 -26.18
N GLN A 257 22.45 -9.41 -26.22
CA GLN A 257 22.86 -8.26 -25.42
C GLN A 257 21.80 -7.91 -24.36
N GLN A 258 22.23 -7.31 -23.25
CA GLN A 258 21.33 -6.76 -22.24
C GLN A 258 20.67 -5.46 -22.73
N VAL A 259 19.46 -5.58 -23.28
CA VAL A 259 18.70 -4.46 -23.87
C VAL A 259 17.42 -4.09 -23.11
N PHE A 260 17.05 -4.89 -22.11
CA PHE A 260 15.91 -4.63 -21.22
C PHE A 260 16.33 -3.87 -19.97
N ARG A 261 15.34 -3.26 -19.30
CA ARG A 261 15.46 -2.69 -17.95
C ARG A 261 14.43 -3.34 -17.03
N GLN A 262 14.88 -4.27 -16.19
CA GLN A 262 14.06 -4.87 -15.13
C GLN A 262 14.57 -4.36 -13.78
N GLY A 263 13.79 -3.55 -13.08
CA GLY A 263 14.26 -2.90 -11.86
C GLY A 263 13.34 -1.82 -11.33
N GLU A 264 13.82 -1.16 -10.29
CA GLU A 264 13.21 0.04 -9.72
C GLU A 264 13.26 1.18 -10.76
N PRO A 265 12.18 1.98 -10.88
CA PRO A 265 12.15 3.10 -11.78
C PRO A 265 13.05 4.24 -11.29
N GLN A 266 13.48 5.09 -12.22
CA GLN A 266 14.05 6.37 -11.86
C GLN A 266 12.93 7.28 -11.36
N THR A 267 13.12 7.98 -10.24
CA THR A 267 12.13 8.91 -9.68
C THR A 267 12.76 10.22 -9.23
N HIS A 268 12.01 11.31 -9.41
CA HIS A 268 12.31 12.64 -8.88
C HIS A 268 11.05 13.13 -8.16
N GLU A 269 11.14 13.38 -6.86
CA GLU A 269 9.97 13.73 -6.06
C GLU A 269 10.23 14.91 -5.12
N GLY A 270 9.18 15.70 -4.92
CA GLY A 270 9.10 16.74 -3.90
C GLY A 270 7.78 16.62 -3.16
N LYS A 271 7.81 16.69 -1.83
CA LYS A 271 6.66 16.55 -0.94
C LYS A 271 6.69 17.69 0.08
N LEU A 272 5.52 18.26 0.36
CA LEU A 272 5.28 19.21 1.43
C LEU A 272 4.06 18.74 2.21
N GLN A 273 4.14 18.78 3.53
CA GLN A 273 3.04 18.43 4.43
C GLN A 273 3.04 19.41 5.59
N TYR A 274 1.87 19.90 5.97
CA TYR A 274 1.70 20.68 7.19
C TYR A 274 0.61 20.08 8.09
N ASN A 275 0.69 20.42 9.37
CA ASN A 275 -0.31 20.13 10.40
C ASN A 275 -0.42 21.36 11.31
N ALA A 276 -1.62 21.82 11.61
CA ALA A 276 -1.85 23.05 12.35
C ALA A 276 -3.05 22.90 13.27
N GLU A 277 -2.94 23.42 14.49
CA GLU A 277 -3.99 23.43 15.50
C GLU A 277 -3.98 24.79 16.21
N TYR A 278 -5.15 25.32 16.54
CA TYR A 278 -5.29 26.58 17.29
C TYR A 278 -6.56 26.55 18.14
N SER A 279 -6.40 26.55 19.45
CA SER A 279 -7.48 26.54 20.43
C SER A 279 -7.91 27.98 20.73
N PHE A 280 -9.16 28.33 20.38
CA PHE A 280 -9.75 29.62 20.74
C PHE A 280 -10.32 29.58 22.17
N SER A 281 -10.88 28.43 22.55
CA SER A 281 -11.38 28.08 23.87
C SER A 281 -11.61 26.57 23.94
N ASP A 282 -12.01 26.05 25.11
CA ASP A 282 -12.42 24.64 25.28
C ASP A 282 -13.57 24.25 24.33
N ALA A 283 -14.40 25.22 23.93
CA ALA A 283 -15.53 25.00 23.03
C ALA A 283 -15.18 25.06 21.54
N ALA A 284 -13.99 25.58 21.18
CA ALA A 284 -13.62 25.76 19.78
C ALA A 284 -12.10 25.71 19.60
N GLU A 285 -11.65 24.62 19.00
CA GLU A 285 -10.32 24.44 18.45
C GLU A 285 -10.42 24.25 16.94
N PHE A 286 -9.68 25.08 16.21
CA PHE A 286 -9.50 24.91 14.78
C PHE A 286 -8.30 24.01 14.52
N TYR A 287 -8.45 23.09 13.57
CA TYR A 287 -7.35 22.31 13.07
C TYR A 287 -7.35 22.30 11.54
N SER A 288 -6.16 22.20 10.96
CA SER A 288 -5.99 22.02 9.54
C SER A 288 -4.70 21.28 9.21
N PHE A 289 -4.77 20.36 8.27
CA PHE A 289 -3.59 19.68 7.75
C PHE A 289 -3.77 19.40 6.27
N GLY A 290 -2.66 19.35 5.55
CA GLY A 290 -2.70 19.21 4.11
C GLY A 290 -1.31 19.02 3.52
N GLY A 291 -1.27 18.58 2.28
CA GLY A 291 -0.03 18.29 1.60
C GLY A 291 -0.11 18.48 0.11
N TYR A 292 1.06 18.65 -0.49
CA TYR A 292 1.28 18.60 -1.92
C TYR A 292 2.47 17.71 -2.20
N SER A 293 2.32 16.77 -3.13
CA SER A 293 3.42 15.98 -3.64
C SER A 293 3.42 15.98 -5.16
N LYS A 294 4.62 16.01 -5.72
CA LYS A 294 4.85 15.84 -7.15
C LYS A 294 5.97 14.83 -7.35
N ARG A 295 5.66 13.74 -8.02
CA ARG A 295 6.61 12.67 -8.36
C ARG A 295 6.64 12.45 -9.86
N ARG A 296 7.81 12.62 -10.45
CA ARG A 296 8.09 12.26 -11.84
C ARG A 296 8.87 10.96 -11.86
N GLY A 297 8.40 9.99 -12.63
CA GLY A 297 9.06 8.70 -12.79
C GLY A 297 9.32 8.35 -14.24
N GLU A 298 10.31 7.49 -14.46
CA GLU A 298 10.58 6.86 -15.75
C GLU A 298 10.68 5.34 -15.58
N THR A 299 9.78 4.63 -16.26
CA THR A 299 9.77 3.17 -16.34
C THR A 299 10.09 2.75 -17.77
N ALA A 300 10.52 1.50 -17.95
CA ALA A 300 10.74 0.92 -19.27
C ALA A 300 9.54 0.06 -19.66
N ALA A 301 9.21 0.07 -20.95
CA ALA A 301 8.38 -0.98 -21.55
C ALA A 301 9.29 -2.09 -22.12
N PHE A 302 8.72 -3.05 -22.84
CA PHE A 302 9.51 -4.11 -23.47
C PHE A 302 10.37 -3.58 -24.62
N TYR A 303 11.60 -4.07 -24.75
CA TYR A 303 12.50 -3.70 -25.84
C TYR A 303 11.97 -4.10 -27.23
N ARG A 304 12.14 -3.22 -28.23
CA ARG A 304 11.85 -3.48 -29.64
C ARG A 304 13.17 -3.78 -30.39
N PRO A 305 13.41 -5.03 -30.82
CA PRO A 305 14.64 -5.38 -31.54
C PRO A 305 14.70 -4.73 -32.93
N SER A 306 15.90 -4.67 -33.54
CA SER A 306 16.09 -3.94 -34.79
C SER A 306 15.30 -4.52 -35.97
N ASN A 307 15.03 -5.82 -35.94
CA ASN A 307 14.24 -6.59 -36.89
C ASN A 307 12.72 -6.59 -36.60
N ALA A 308 12.25 -5.87 -35.57
CA ALA A 308 10.82 -5.87 -35.22
C ALA A 308 9.98 -5.10 -36.23
N SER A 309 8.75 -5.58 -36.50
CA SER A 309 7.79 -4.89 -37.38
C SER A 309 7.35 -3.52 -36.83
N ASN A 310 7.40 -3.33 -35.52
CA ASN A 310 7.12 -2.08 -34.83
C ASN A 310 8.39 -1.25 -34.53
N ASN A 311 9.42 -1.42 -35.36
CA ASN A 311 10.61 -0.58 -35.41
C ASN A 311 10.71 0.16 -36.75
N ILE A 312 11.32 1.34 -36.75
CA ILE A 312 11.74 2.03 -37.97
C ILE A 312 13.26 2.02 -38.01
N ALA A 313 13.84 1.14 -38.80
CA ALA A 313 15.30 0.93 -38.86
C ALA A 313 16.09 2.20 -39.23
N ALA A 314 15.50 3.10 -40.03
CA ALA A 314 16.11 4.40 -40.35
C ALA A 314 16.24 5.35 -39.15
N ILE A 315 15.47 5.12 -38.09
CA ILE A 315 15.52 5.88 -36.83
C ILE A 315 16.33 5.13 -35.79
N TYR A 316 16.03 3.84 -35.61
CA TYR A 316 16.66 2.97 -34.64
C TYR A 316 17.25 1.73 -35.33
N PRO A 317 18.44 1.84 -35.94
CA PRO A 317 19.07 0.73 -36.66
C PRO A 317 19.42 -0.45 -35.74
N ASN A 318 19.57 -0.20 -34.43
CA ASN A 318 19.86 -1.22 -33.42
C ASN A 318 18.64 -1.64 -32.60
N GLY A 319 17.45 -1.12 -32.87
CA GLY A 319 16.29 -1.25 -31.99
C GLY A 319 16.27 -0.19 -30.89
N TYR A 320 15.24 -0.21 -30.05
CA TYR A 320 15.00 0.81 -29.03
C TYR A 320 14.21 0.28 -27.84
N LEU A 321 14.43 0.90 -26.67
CA LEU A 321 13.66 0.68 -25.46
C LEU A 321 12.64 1.82 -25.30
N PRO A 322 11.32 1.58 -25.47
CA PRO A 322 10.33 2.60 -25.15
C PRO A 322 10.35 2.90 -23.65
N LEU A 323 10.27 4.19 -23.31
CA LEU A 323 10.22 4.65 -21.92
C LEU A 323 8.87 5.32 -21.66
N ILE A 324 8.28 5.03 -20.50
CA ILE A 324 7.05 5.64 -20.02
C ILE A 324 7.44 6.63 -18.93
N ASN A 325 7.08 7.90 -19.12
CA ASN A 325 7.26 8.95 -18.14
C ASN A 325 5.92 9.28 -17.49
N GLY A 326 5.86 9.08 -16.18
CA GLY A 326 4.69 9.37 -15.38
C GLY A 326 4.91 10.61 -14.51
N THR A 327 3.93 11.51 -14.44
CA THR A 327 3.91 12.61 -13.47
C THR A 327 2.69 12.46 -12.56
N LEU A 328 2.93 12.07 -11.31
CA LEU A 328 1.94 11.99 -10.26
C LEU A 328 1.93 13.30 -9.48
N GLU A 329 0.77 13.96 -9.42
CA GLU A 329 0.53 15.10 -8.53
C GLU A 329 -0.58 14.74 -7.57
N ASP A 330 -0.35 15.00 -6.28
CA ASP A 330 -1.30 14.70 -5.22
C ASP A 330 -1.42 15.89 -4.28
N THR A 331 -2.66 16.33 -4.05
CA THR A 331 -3.00 17.46 -3.18
C THR A 331 -4.05 17.02 -2.17
N SER A 332 -3.84 17.34 -0.89
CA SER A 332 -4.84 17.16 0.18
C SER A 332 -4.96 18.42 1.04
N LEU A 333 -6.17 18.67 1.53
CA LEU A 333 -6.47 19.71 2.50
C LEU A 333 -7.63 19.27 3.37
N VAL A 334 -7.43 19.28 4.68
CA VAL A 334 -8.45 19.13 5.70
C VAL A 334 -8.46 20.37 6.58
N ALA A 335 -9.64 20.85 6.90
CA ALA A 335 -9.86 21.91 7.88
C ALA A 335 -11.11 21.59 8.69
N GLY A 336 -11.07 21.85 9.99
CA GLY A 336 -12.20 21.57 10.87
C GLY A 336 -12.19 22.39 12.15
N LEU A 337 -13.31 22.29 12.86
CA LEU A 337 -13.53 22.83 14.19
C LEU A 337 -13.98 21.69 15.10
N ARG A 338 -13.33 21.55 16.24
CA ARG A 338 -13.72 20.59 17.29
C ARG A 338 -13.76 21.28 18.65
N GLY A 339 -14.44 20.68 19.62
CA GLY A 339 -14.46 21.21 20.99
C GLY A 339 -15.56 20.59 21.83
N GLU A 340 -15.75 21.15 23.02
CA GLU A 340 -16.77 20.73 23.99
C GLU A 340 -17.92 21.74 24.08
N LEU A 341 -19.15 21.26 23.88
CA LEU A 341 -20.39 22.00 24.01
C LEU A 341 -21.00 21.77 25.39
N ALA A 342 -22.07 22.51 25.70
CA ALA A 342 -22.83 22.32 26.94
C ALA A 342 -23.25 20.86 27.15
N TYR A 343 -23.25 20.43 28.41
CA TYR A 343 -23.56 19.06 28.81
C TYR A 343 -22.58 18.01 28.26
N ASP A 344 -21.28 18.31 28.25
CA ASP A 344 -20.19 17.37 27.94
C ASP A 344 -20.31 16.72 26.54
N TRP A 345 -20.86 17.47 25.58
CA TRP A 345 -20.95 17.02 24.19
C TRP A 345 -19.70 17.42 23.44
N HIS A 346 -18.95 16.46 22.93
CA HIS A 346 -17.87 16.74 21.99
C HIS A 346 -18.41 16.78 20.57
N TYR A 347 -17.93 17.73 19.77
CA TYR A 347 -18.20 17.80 18.34
C TYR A 347 -16.92 17.89 17.53
N ASP A 348 -16.98 17.40 16.29
CA ASP A 348 -15.97 17.63 15.25
C ASP A 348 -16.70 17.87 13.92
N LEU A 349 -16.57 19.08 13.39
CA LEU A 349 -17.04 19.47 12.07
C LEU A 349 -15.84 19.65 11.15
N SER A 350 -15.81 18.94 10.03
CA SER A 350 -14.64 18.94 9.14
C SER A 350 -14.99 18.94 7.67
N ALA A 351 -14.17 19.64 6.88
CA ALA A 351 -14.19 19.64 5.43
C ALA A 351 -12.86 19.09 4.91
N ASN A 352 -12.94 18.17 3.95
CA ASN A 352 -11.80 17.49 3.34
C ASN A 352 -11.86 17.63 1.83
N TYR A 353 -10.74 17.98 1.22
CA TYR A 353 -10.52 17.98 -0.21
C TYR A 353 -9.27 17.17 -0.56
N GLY A 354 -9.40 16.30 -1.55
CA GLY A 354 -8.31 15.49 -2.07
C GLY A 354 -8.35 15.43 -3.58
N LYS A 355 -7.18 15.49 -4.23
CA LYS A 355 -7.03 15.30 -5.68
C LYS A 355 -5.74 14.55 -5.99
N ASN A 356 -5.83 13.55 -6.86
CA ASN A 356 -4.70 12.86 -7.45
C ASN A 356 -4.80 12.95 -8.97
N SER A 357 -3.70 13.29 -9.63
CA SER A 357 -3.58 13.34 -11.09
C SER A 357 -2.37 12.52 -11.54
N TYR A 358 -2.53 11.74 -12.59
CA TYR A 358 -1.46 10.98 -13.22
C TYR A 358 -1.39 11.28 -14.71
N GLU A 359 -0.47 12.17 -15.08
CA GLU A 359 -0.13 12.44 -16.48
C GLU A 359 0.83 11.37 -16.99
N LEU A 360 0.50 10.79 -18.14
CA LEU A 360 1.29 9.77 -18.82
C LEU A 360 1.88 10.32 -20.12
N ARG A 361 3.18 10.08 -20.30
CA ARG A 361 3.92 10.36 -21.53
C ARG A 361 4.76 9.16 -21.92
N THR A 362 5.12 9.09 -23.19
CA THR A 362 6.05 8.07 -23.70
C THR A 362 7.13 8.69 -24.54
N LYS A 363 8.39 8.28 -24.30
CA LYS A 363 9.54 8.57 -25.18
C LYS A 363 9.75 7.38 -26.09
N THR A 364 9.25 7.48 -27.31
CA THR A 364 9.08 6.34 -28.22
C THR A 364 8.78 6.81 -29.63
N ILE A 365 8.25 5.92 -30.48
CA ILE A 365 7.74 6.22 -31.82
C ILE A 365 6.34 5.64 -32.01
N ASN A 366 5.63 6.19 -32.99
CA ASN A 366 4.47 5.58 -33.61
C ASN A 366 4.86 5.18 -35.04
N THR A 367 4.91 3.88 -35.31
CA THR A 367 5.39 3.36 -36.59
C THR A 367 4.53 3.76 -37.78
N SER A 368 3.23 3.98 -37.56
CA SER A 368 2.31 4.43 -38.61
C SER A 368 2.57 5.86 -39.11
N LEU A 369 3.33 6.67 -38.38
CA LEU A 369 3.69 8.03 -38.78
C LEU A 369 5.00 8.09 -39.59
N GLY A 370 5.67 6.95 -39.79
CA GLY A 370 6.93 6.86 -40.53
C GLY A 370 8.02 7.76 -39.94
N LEU A 371 8.84 8.36 -40.80
CA LEU A 371 9.99 9.17 -40.37
C LEU A 371 9.59 10.47 -39.64
N ASN A 372 8.34 10.92 -39.80
CA ASN A 372 7.81 12.13 -39.17
C ASN A 372 7.30 11.90 -37.75
N THR A 373 7.36 10.67 -37.23
CA THR A 373 6.90 10.36 -35.87
C THR A 373 7.59 11.26 -34.82
N PRO A 374 6.83 11.84 -33.88
CA PRO A 374 7.39 12.45 -32.67
C PRO A 374 8.23 11.45 -31.88
N ARG A 375 9.11 11.98 -31.02
CA ARG A 375 9.93 11.20 -30.07
C ARG A 375 9.39 11.22 -28.65
N SER A 376 8.38 12.03 -28.39
CA SER A 376 7.67 12.15 -27.12
C SER A 376 6.19 12.33 -27.41
N PHE A 377 5.34 11.61 -26.69
CA PHE A 377 3.89 11.66 -26.83
C PHE A 377 3.26 11.97 -25.48
N TYR A 378 2.29 12.90 -25.46
CA TYR A 378 1.33 12.98 -24.37
C TYR A 378 0.26 11.91 -24.55
N ASN A 379 0.20 10.96 -23.62
CA ASN A 379 -0.70 9.81 -23.69
C ASN A 379 -2.04 10.06 -23.00
N GLY A 380 -2.15 11.15 -22.23
CA GLY A 380 -3.37 11.53 -21.51
C GLY A 380 -3.14 11.62 -20.02
N THR A 381 -4.20 11.99 -19.30
CA THR A 381 -4.16 12.21 -17.85
C THR A 381 -5.35 11.54 -17.18
N LEU A 382 -5.09 10.86 -16.07
CA LEU A 382 -6.11 10.32 -15.18
C LEU A 382 -6.23 11.24 -13.97
N THR A 383 -7.44 11.63 -13.58
CA THR A 383 -7.68 12.45 -12.39
C THR A 383 -8.73 11.79 -11.50
N ASN A 384 -8.50 11.81 -10.19
CA ASN A 384 -9.45 11.41 -9.15
C ASN A 384 -9.52 12.53 -8.11
N ASP A 385 -10.73 12.96 -7.72
CA ASP A 385 -10.94 13.96 -6.68
C ASP A 385 -12.04 13.54 -5.69
N GLN A 386 -11.90 14.01 -4.45
CA GLN A 386 -12.84 13.75 -3.36
C GLN A 386 -13.08 15.02 -2.56
N LYS A 387 -14.33 15.23 -2.17
CA LYS A 387 -14.77 16.31 -1.30
C LYS A 387 -15.68 15.72 -0.24
N GLN A 388 -15.35 15.93 1.03
CA GLN A 388 -16.12 15.39 2.14
C GLN A 388 -16.44 16.47 3.17
N LEU A 389 -17.66 16.44 3.68
CA LEU A 389 -18.10 17.18 4.86
C LEU A 389 -18.53 16.16 5.91
N SER A 390 -18.05 16.30 7.13
CA SER A 390 -18.33 15.38 8.25
C SER A 390 -18.69 16.15 9.50
N LEU A 391 -19.71 15.67 10.20
CA LEU A 391 -20.07 16.09 11.56
C LEU A 391 -20.10 14.85 12.44
N ASP A 392 -19.22 14.81 13.44
CA ASP A 392 -19.16 13.79 14.48
C ASP A 392 -19.59 14.42 15.81
N LEU A 393 -20.41 13.71 16.59
CA LEU A 393 -20.85 14.10 17.94
C LEU A 393 -20.65 12.92 18.88
N SER A 394 -20.14 13.18 20.08
CA SER A 394 -19.99 12.14 21.11
C SER A 394 -20.23 12.66 22.52
N ARG A 395 -20.68 11.76 23.39
CA ARG A 395 -20.90 12.02 24.82
C ARG A 395 -20.96 10.72 25.61
N GLU A 396 -20.55 10.76 26.87
CA GLU A 396 -20.76 9.68 27.84
C GLU A 396 -22.08 9.85 28.62
N PHE A 397 -22.84 8.76 28.74
CA PHE A 397 -24.10 8.71 29.46
C PHE A 397 -24.04 7.72 30.63
N ASN A 398 -24.37 8.21 31.83
CA ASN A 398 -24.59 7.36 32.99
C ASN A 398 -26.01 6.77 32.94
N ALA A 399 -26.14 5.53 32.48
CA ALA A 399 -27.40 4.82 32.50
C ALA A 399 -27.60 4.13 33.86
N ALA A 400 -28.71 4.40 34.55
CA ALA A 400 -28.97 3.87 35.90
C ALA A 400 -28.99 2.33 36.00
N TRP A 401 -29.15 1.63 34.87
CA TRP A 401 -29.16 0.18 34.76
C TRP A 401 -27.80 -0.41 34.36
N LEU A 402 -26.77 0.41 34.12
CA LEU A 402 -25.40 -0.01 33.84
C LEU A 402 -24.45 0.45 34.94
N PRO A 403 -23.44 -0.37 35.30
CA PRO A 403 -22.45 0.00 36.29
C PRO A 403 -21.41 1.01 35.79
N TYR A 404 -21.27 1.20 34.47
CA TYR A 404 -20.31 2.12 33.85
C TYR A 404 -21.00 3.02 32.82
N PRO A 405 -20.42 4.21 32.54
CA PRO A 405 -20.92 5.09 31.49
C PRO A 405 -20.94 4.40 30.11
N VAL A 406 -21.88 4.81 29.28
CA VAL A 406 -21.94 4.42 27.86
C VAL A 406 -21.45 5.60 27.05
N SER A 407 -20.33 5.42 26.34
CA SER A 407 -19.92 6.33 25.29
C SER A 407 -20.84 6.14 24.09
N VAL A 408 -21.50 7.23 23.68
CA VAL A 408 -22.39 7.29 22.53
C VAL A 408 -21.78 8.27 21.54
N ALA A 409 -21.45 7.78 20.35
CA ALA A 409 -20.99 8.61 19.24
C ALA A 409 -21.87 8.41 18.01
N PHE A 410 -22.26 9.49 17.35
CA PHE A 410 -23.01 9.44 16.11
C PHE A 410 -22.59 10.60 15.20
N GLY A 411 -22.90 10.49 13.93
CA GLY A 411 -22.49 11.51 12.98
C GLY A 411 -23.08 11.31 11.61
N ALA A 412 -22.83 12.31 10.76
CA ALA A 412 -23.26 12.32 9.37
C ALA A 412 -22.10 12.76 8.47
N GLU A 413 -22.04 12.18 7.28
CA GLU A 413 -21.02 12.50 6.29
C GLU A 413 -21.65 12.66 4.91
N TYR A 414 -21.21 13.68 4.18
CA TYR A 414 -21.49 13.84 2.75
C TYR A 414 -20.17 13.74 1.99
N LEU A 415 -20.09 12.81 1.03
CA LEU A 415 -18.91 12.58 0.21
C LEU A 415 -19.28 12.71 -1.26
N ARG A 416 -18.58 13.59 -1.99
CA ARG A 416 -18.60 13.67 -3.45
C ARG A 416 -17.28 13.17 -4.01
N GLN A 417 -17.34 12.32 -5.03
CA GLN A 417 -16.17 11.77 -5.70
C GLN A 417 -16.25 12.07 -7.20
N GLY A 418 -15.11 12.33 -7.82
CA GLY A 418 -14.96 12.56 -9.25
C GLY A 418 -13.83 11.72 -9.83
N TYR A 419 -14.01 11.29 -11.08
CA TYR A 419 -13.00 10.58 -11.85
C TYR A 419 -13.02 11.06 -13.30
N GLN A 420 -11.85 11.29 -13.89
CA GLN A 420 -11.73 11.82 -15.24
C GLN A 420 -10.60 11.13 -16.00
N ILE A 421 -10.86 10.85 -17.27
CA ILE A 421 -9.87 10.41 -18.26
C ILE A 421 -9.78 11.50 -19.31
N GLU A 422 -8.59 12.06 -19.49
CA GLU A 422 -8.28 12.99 -20.56
C GLU A 422 -7.52 12.28 -21.68
N ALA A 423 -7.94 12.53 -22.92
CA ALA A 423 -7.30 11.96 -24.09
C ALA A 423 -5.85 12.43 -24.23
N GLY A 424 -5.02 11.56 -24.80
CA GLY A 424 -3.69 11.93 -25.28
C GLY A 424 -3.76 12.82 -26.53
N GLN A 425 -2.59 13.19 -27.04
CA GLN A 425 -2.51 13.87 -28.34
C GLN A 425 -2.81 12.88 -29.49
N PRO A 426 -3.37 13.31 -30.64
CA PRO A 426 -3.77 12.40 -31.71
C PRO A 426 -2.70 11.43 -32.20
N GLU A 427 -1.44 11.87 -32.29
CA GLU A 427 -0.32 11.05 -32.75
C GLU A 427 -0.01 9.87 -31.80
N SER A 428 -0.42 9.97 -30.52
CA SER A 428 -0.18 8.94 -29.50
C SER A 428 -1.08 7.71 -29.65
N TYR A 429 -2.21 7.85 -30.34
CA TYR A 429 -3.18 6.77 -30.58
C TYR A 429 -3.56 6.60 -32.05
N PHE A 430 -2.96 7.37 -32.96
CA PHE A 430 -3.16 7.19 -34.40
C PHE A 430 -2.69 5.81 -34.85
N GLN A 431 -3.59 5.01 -35.42
CA GLN A 431 -3.33 3.65 -35.90
C GLN A 431 -2.63 2.76 -34.85
N THR A 432 -1.34 2.49 -35.01
CA THR A 432 -0.57 1.65 -34.07
C THR A 432 -0.35 2.30 -32.70
N GLY A 433 -0.52 3.62 -32.61
CA GLY A 433 -0.24 4.40 -31.41
C GLY A 433 1.26 4.48 -31.08
N SER A 434 1.59 5.19 -30.01
CA SER A 434 2.94 5.23 -29.46
C SER A 434 3.32 3.86 -28.89
N SER A 435 4.51 3.36 -29.25
CA SER A 435 5.00 2.04 -28.82
C SER A 435 5.36 2.02 -27.34
N GLY A 436 4.98 0.96 -26.63
CA GLY A 436 5.14 0.82 -25.19
C GLY A 436 3.81 1.04 -24.48
N LEU A 437 3.28 2.26 -24.56
CA LEU A 437 1.95 2.62 -24.07
C LEU A 437 1.29 3.58 -25.08
N GLY A 438 0.12 3.22 -25.59
CA GLY A 438 -0.69 4.08 -26.46
C GLY A 438 -1.39 5.19 -25.67
N GLY A 439 -1.76 6.28 -26.33
CA GLY A 439 -2.57 7.31 -25.66
C GLY A 439 -4.03 6.91 -25.48
N PHE A 440 -4.67 7.47 -24.46
CA PHE A 440 -6.12 7.45 -24.34
C PHE A 440 -6.73 8.15 -25.55
N ARG A 441 -7.67 7.49 -26.23
CA ARG A 441 -8.35 8.05 -27.39
C ARG A 441 -9.37 9.09 -26.93
N ALA A 442 -9.82 9.93 -27.86
CA ALA A 442 -10.97 10.80 -27.59
C ALA A 442 -12.23 10.02 -27.16
N ALA A 443 -12.40 8.79 -27.67
CA ALA A 443 -13.48 7.88 -27.26
C ALA A 443 -13.27 7.23 -25.87
N ASP A 444 -12.03 7.24 -25.35
CA ASP A 444 -11.73 6.78 -23.99
C ASP A 444 -11.94 7.90 -22.95
N ALA A 445 -12.00 9.17 -23.38
CA ALA A 445 -12.09 10.30 -22.48
C ALA A 445 -13.49 10.45 -21.88
N GLY A 446 -13.57 10.88 -20.62
CA GLY A 446 -14.82 11.05 -19.90
C GLY A 446 -14.63 11.66 -18.52
N SER A 447 -15.71 12.22 -17.97
CA SER A 447 -15.75 12.74 -16.60
C SER A 447 -16.98 12.19 -15.88
N TYR A 448 -16.75 11.64 -14.69
CA TYR A 448 -17.73 10.89 -13.92
C TYR A 448 -17.73 11.39 -12.50
N SER A 449 -18.90 11.40 -11.86
CA SER A 449 -19.00 11.79 -10.46
C SER A 449 -20.13 11.07 -9.76
N ARG A 450 -20.00 10.89 -8.45
CA ARG A 450 -21.05 10.39 -7.57
C ARG A 450 -21.07 11.14 -6.26
N HIS A 451 -22.16 10.97 -5.51
CA HIS A 451 -22.22 11.39 -4.12
C HIS A 451 -22.76 10.28 -3.22
N ASN A 452 -22.40 10.37 -1.95
CA ASN A 452 -22.79 9.45 -0.88
C ASN A 452 -23.19 10.27 0.35
N PHE A 453 -24.28 9.87 0.99
CA PHE A 453 -24.65 10.34 2.33
C PHE A 453 -24.57 9.18 3.32
N ALA A 454 -23.84 9.38 4.42
CA ALA A 454 -23.68 8.39 5.47
C ALA A 454 -24.14 8.92 6.83
N GLN A 455 -24.64 8.00 7.64
CA GLN A 455 -24.96 8.24 9.05
C GLN A 455 -24.57 7.02 9.88
N TYR A 456 -24.12 7.23 11.11
CA TYR A 456 -23.68 6.13 11.97
C TYR A 456 -24.05 6.36 13.43
N LEU A 457 -24.04 5.26 14.19
CA LEU A 457 -24.13 5.23 15.64
C LEU A 457 -23.12 4.21 16.17
N ASP A 458 -22.37 4.59 17.19
CA ASP A 458 -21.33 3.80 17.86
C ASP A 458 -21.58 3.90 19.37
N LEU A 459 -21.63 2.74 20.02
CA LEU A 459 -21.87 2.58 21.44
C LEU A 459 -20.72 1.77 22.03
N GLU A 460 -20.08 2.28 23.08
CA GLU A 460 -19.01 1.59 23.79
C GLU A 460 -19.22 1.72 25.31
N THR A 461 -19.10 0.61 26.04
CA THR A 461 -19.24 0.61 27.50
C THR A 461 -18.55 -0.60 28.13
N ASN A 462 -18.38 -0.56 29.46
CA ASN A 462 -18.03 -1.73 30.24
C ASN A 462 -19.30 -2.30 30.88
N LEU A 463 -19.63 -3.57 30.62
CA LEU A 463 -20.74 -4.25 31.31
C LEU A 463 -20.36 -4.67 32.73
N THR A 464 -19.07 -4.92 32.97
CA THR A 464 -18.47 -5.17 34.29
C THR A 464 -17.06 -4.57 34.31
N GLU A 465 -16.38 -4.56 35.46
CA GLU A 465 -14.96 -4.18 35.57
C GLU A 465 -14.02 -4.98 34.64
N LYS A 466 -14.45 -6.15 34.19
CA LYS A 466 -13.67 -7.08 33.36
C LYS A 466 -14.21 -7.23 31.95
N LEU A 467 -15.39 -6.72 31.63
CA LEU A 467 -16.06 -6.97 30.34
C LEU A 467 -16.37 -5.65 29.64
N GLY A 468 -15.56 -5.30 28.65
CA GLY A 468 -15.80 -4.20 27.71
C GLY A 468 -16.55 -4.68 26.48
N VAL A 469 -17.49 -3.87 25.98
CA VAL A 469 -18.26 -4.16 24.76
C VAL A 469 -18.40 -2.92 23.89
N SER A 470 -18.50 -3.13 22.59
CA SER A 470 -18.82 -2.08 21.61
C SER A 470 -19.77 -2.62 20.54
N ALA A 471 -20.68 -1.75 20.10
CA ALA A 471 -21.59 -1.99 19.01
C ALA A 471 -21.65 -0.75 18.11
N ALA A 472 -21.45 -0.92 16.81
CA ALA A 472 -21.57 0.17 15.84
C ALA A 472 -22.44 -0.25 14.66
N VAL A 473 -23.16 0.73 14.10
CA VAL A 473 -23.97 0.59 12.88
C VAL A 473 -23.79 1.83 12.02
N ARG A 474 -23.72 1.61 10.71
CA ARG A 474 -23.59 2.67 9.71
C ARG A 474 -24.44 2.38 8.51
N HIS A 475 -25.15 3.39 8.05
CA HIS A 475 -25.93 3.39 6.82
C HIS A 475 -25.28 4.37 5.84
N GLU A 476 -25.05 3.93 4.61
CA GLU A 476 -24.58 4.77 3.50
C GLU A 476 -25.54 4.66 2.32
N ASP A 477 -25.80 5.77 1.64
CA ASP A 477 -26.67 5.86 0.45
C ASP A 477 -25.91 6.53 -0.70
N TYR A 478 -25.64 5.76 -1.75
CA TYR A 478 -24.89 6.21 -2.91
C TYR A 478 -25.81 6.49 -4.10
N SER A 479 -25.46 7.53 -4.85
CA SER A 479 -26.22 7.95 -6.04
C SER A 479 -26.16 6.98 -7.22
N ASP A 480 -25.24 6.00 -7.22
CA ASP A 480 -25.01 5.06 -8.32
C ASP A 480 -25.55 3.65 -8.02
N PHE A 481 -25.13 2.98 -6.93
CA PHE A 481 -25.51 1.59 -6.64
C PHE A 481 -26.53 1.40 -5.49
N GLY A 482 -26.96 2.48 -4.85
CA GLY A 482 -27.95 2.46 -3.75
C GLY A 482 -27.33 2.39 -2.35
N SER A 483 -28.05 1.78 -1.41
CA SER A 483 -27.70 1.83 0.02
C SER A 483 -27.05 0.57 0.57
N ASN A 484 -26.26 0.73 1.63
CA ASN A 484 -25.68 -0.36 2.40
C ASN A 484 -25.75 -0.08 3.91
N VAL A 485 -25.93 -1.14 4.71
CA VAL A 485 -25.81 -1.10 6.16
C VAL A 485 -24.68 -2.02 6.61
N SER A 486 -23.74 -1.46 7.37
CA SER A 486 -22.64 -2.17 8.01
C SER A 486 -22.79 -2.12 9.51
N GLY A 487 -22.38 -3.18 10.20
CA GLY A 487 -22.43 -3.25 11.66
C GLY A 487 -21.24 -4.01 12.23
N SER A 488 -20.91 -3.71 13.48
CA SER A 488 -19.85 -4.41 14.21
C SER A 488 -20.25 -4.62 15.66
N LEU A 489 -19.86 -5.77 16.20
CA LEU A 489 -19.90 -6.09 17.62
C LEU A 489 -18.50 -6.48 18.05
N SER A 490 -18.07 -5.99 19.21
CA SER A 490 -16.77 -6.32 19.78
C SER A 490 -16.89 -6.47 21.28
N ALA A 491 -16.12 -7.40 21.84
CA ALA A 491 -16.07 -7.63 23.27
C ALA A 491 -14.64 -7.94 23.70
N ARG A 492 -14.31 -7.55 24.93
CA ARG A 492 -13.06 -7.88 25.60
C ARG A 492 -13.34 -8.30 27.03
N TYR A 493 -12.80 -9.44 27.44
CA TYR A 493 -12.84 -9.93 28.80
C TYR A 493 -11.43 -9.99 29.40
N ASP A 494 -11.17 -9.18 30.43
CA ASP A 494 -9.93 -9.17 31.19
C ASP A 494 -10.04 -10.18 32.35
N PHE A 495 -9.45 -11.37 32.19
CA PHE A 495 -9.42 -12.38 33.27
C PHE A 495 -8.59 -11.88 34.45
N THR A 496 -7.45 -11.27 34.13
CA THR A 496 -6.55 -10.53 35.02
C THR A 496 -5.99 -9.33 34.27
N PRO A 497 -5.32 -8.37 34.93
CA PRO A 497 -4.63 -7.28 34.24
C PRO A 497 -3.59 -7.75 33.21
N GLN A 498 -3.06 -8.96 33.36
CA GLN A 498 -2.05 -9.58 32.49
C GLN A 498 -2.64 -10.49 31.41
N VAL A 499 -3.91 -10.88 31.50
CA VAL A 499 -4.50 -11.88 30.59
C VAL A 499 -5.90 -11.45 30.18
N ALA A 500 -6.08 -11.19 28.89
CA ALA A 500 -7.37 -10.81 28.32
C ALA A 500 -7.66 -11.56 27.03
N LEU A 501 -8.95 -11.76 26.77
CA LEU A 501 -9.45 -12.28 25.50
C LEU A 501 -10.35 -11.23 24.86
N ARG A 502 -10.14 -10.96 23.57
CA ARG A 502 -10.96 -10.07 22.76
C ARG A 502 -11.54 -10.81 21.56
N GLY A 503 -12.65 -10.33 21.04
CA GLY A 503 -13.22 -10.85 19.78
C GLY A 503 -14.14 -9.84 19.13
N SER A 504 -14.20 -9.90 17.80
CA SER A 504 -15.07 -9.03 17.01
C SER A 504 -15.74 -9.78 15.86
N ILE A 505 -16.96 -9.33 15.53
CA ILE A 505 -17.69 -9.74 14.34
C ILE A 505 -18.18 -8.47 13.66
N SER A 506 -17.88 -8.32 12.37
CA SER A 506 -18.30 -7.14 11.62
C SER A 506 -18.70 -7.47 10.18
N THR A 507 -19.64 -6.68 9.66
CA THR A 507 -19.98 -6.63 8.24
C THR A 507 -19.40 -5.38 7.62
N GLY A 508 -18.90 -5.52 6.39
CA GLY A 508 -18.35 -4.40 5.63
C GLY A 508 -18.79 -4.44 4.18
N PHE A 509 -18.49 -3.37 3.46
CA PHE A 509 -18.71 -3.30 2.03
C PHE A 509 -17.65 -2.43 1.36
N ARG A 510 -17.51 -2.61 0.05
CA ARG A 510 -16.77 -1.70 -0.82
C ARG A 510 -17.63 -1.31 -2.01
N ALA A 511 -17.89 -0.02 -2.14
CA ALA A 511 -18.46 0.53 -3.37
C ALA A 511 -17.52 0.25 -4.56
N PRO A 512 -18.03 -0.08 -5.77
CA PRO A 512 -17.20 -0.05 -6.97
C PRO A 512 -16.59 1.35 -7.11
N SER A 513 -15.28 1.48 -7.19
CA SER A 513 -14.67 2.81 -7.37
C SER A 513 -15.11 3.42 -8.71
N LEU A 514 -15.17 4.75 -8.82
CA LEU A 514 -15.48 5.40 -10.11
C LEU A 514 -14.48 4.98 -11.20
N ALA A 515 -13.23 4.75 -10.82
CA ALA A 515 -12.21 4.19 -11.68
C ALA A 515 -12.57 2.77 -12.18
N GLN A 516 -12.98 1.85 -11.30
CA GLN A 516 -13.44 0.50 -11.71
C GLN A 516 -14.70 0.53 -12.58
N GLN A 517 -15.61 1.48 -12.32
CA GLN A 517 -16.84 1.61 -13.09
C GLN A 517 -16.58 2.18 -14.50
N ASN A 518 -15.66 3.13 -14.63
CA ASN A 518 -15.56 3.98 -15.82
C ASN A 518 -14.20 3.96 -16.53
N PHE A 519 -13.20 3.24 -16.01
CA PHE A 519 -11.92 3.14 -16.70
C PHE A 519 -12.11 2.49 -18.08
N THR A 520 -11.65 3.18 -19.12
CA THR A 520 -11.61 2.70 -20.49
C THR A 520 -10.24 2.94 -21.08
N PHE A 521 -9.73 1.96 -21.81
CA PHE A 521 -8.48 2.09 -22.54
C PHE A 521 -8.44 1.13 -23.70
N THR A 522 -8.13 1.65 -24.88
CA THR A 522 -7.93 0.85 -26.07
C THR A 522 -6.48 0.90 -26.53
N SER A 523 -5.79 -0.23 -26.42
CA SER A 523 -4.42 -0.38 -26.90
C SER A 523 -4.41 -0.94 -28.33
N SER A 524 -3.58 -0.35 -29.20
CA SER A 524 -3.27 -0.89 -30.52
C SER A 524 -1.88 -1.50 -30.54
N GLN A 525 -1.68 -2.61 -31.26
CA GLN A 525 -0.36 -3.16 -31.55
C GLN A 525 -0.25 -3.62 -33.00
N LEU A 526 0.91 -3.38 -33.61
CA LEU A 526 1.24 -3.91 -34.93
C LEU A 526 1.88 -5.30 -34.80
N ILE A 527 1.17 -6.33 -35.25
CA ILE A 527 1.67 -7.71 -35.29
C ILE A 527 1.81 -8.13 -36.75
N GLY A 528 3.05 -8.31 -37.21
CA GLY A 528 3.33 -8.42 -38.63
C GLY A 528 2.91 -7.13 -39.35
N ASN A 529 1.95 -7.24 -40.28
CA ASN A 529 1.41 -6.10 -41.03
C ASN A 529 -0.03 -5.72 -40.62
N THR A 530 -0.55 -6.31 -39.54
CA THR A 530 -1.93 -6.10 -39.09
C THR A 530 -1.97 -5.38 -37.75
N ILE A 531 -2.83 -4.38 -37.64
CA ILE A 531 -3.12 -3.71 -36.37
C ILE A 531 -4.16 -4.53 -35.62
N GLN A 532 -3.82 -4.91 -34.40
CA GLN A 532 -4.74 -5.60 -33.49
C GLN A 532 -5.00 -4.71 -32.29
N GLU A 533 -6.26 -4.64 -31.86
CA GLU A 533 -6.67 -3.83 -30.73
C GLU A 533 -7.12 -4.69 -29.54
N ALA A 534 -6.75 -4.25 -28.34
CA ALA A 534 -7.22 -4.83 -27.08
C ALA A 534 -7.86 -3.72 -26.24
N GLY A 535 -9.12 -3.92 -25.85
CA GLY A 535 -9.88 -2.94 -25.09
C GLY A 535 -10.15 -3.38 -23.64
N THR A 536 -10.01 -2.44 -22.71
CA THR A 536 -10.60 -2.52 -21.37
C THR A 536 -11.81 -1.60 -21.36
N PHE A 537 -13.00 -2.15 -21.10
CA PHE A 537 -14.25 -1.41 -21.21
C PHE A 537 -14.97 -1.29 -19.86
N PRO A 538 -15.64 -0.15 -19.60
CA PRO A 538 -16.59 0.01 -18.50
C PRO A 538 -17.67 -1.07 -18.57
N ALA A 539 -18.05 -1.63 -17.42
CA ALA A 539 -19.07 -2.70 -17.37
C ALA A 539 -20.41 -2.26 -17.96
N GLY A 540 -20.79 -0.98 -17.80
CA GLY A 540 -22.00 -0.39 -18.37
C GLY A 540 -21.89 0.03 -19.85
N SER A 541 -20.74 -0.15 -20.50
CA SER A 541 -20.57 0.23 -21.91
C SER A 541 -21.30 -0.74 -22.86
N ASN A 542 -21.71 -0.25 -24.04
CA ASN A 542 -22.39 -1.10 -25.04
C ASN A 542 -21.55 -2.34 -25.41
N VAL A 543 -20.24 -2.19 -25.59
CA VAL A 543 -19.34 -3.31 -25.90
C VAL A 543 -19.33 -4.36 -24.79
N ALA A 544 -19.21 -3.93 -23.53
CA ALA A 544 -19.18 -4.84 -22.40
C ALA A 544 -20.53 -5.56 -22.20
N GLN A 545 -21.64 -4.83 -22.27
CA GLN A 545 -22.99 -5.37 -22.12
C GLN A 545 -23.34 -6.40 -23.21
N LEU A 546 -22.97 -6.13 -24.47
CA LEU A 546 -23.12 -7.11 -25.57
C LEU A 546 -22.27 -8.37 -25.36
N LEU A 547 -21.16 -8.26 -24.63
CA LEU A 547 -20.33 -9.39 -24.23
C LEU A 547 -20.77 -10.00 -22.88
N GLY A 548 -21.92 -9.60 -22.34
CA GLY A 548 -22.50 -10.18 -21.13
C GLY A 548 -21.93 -9.62 -19.82
N ALA A 549 -21.34 -8.42 -19.84
CA ALA A 549 -21.06 -7.69 -18.62
C ALA A 549 -22.36 -7.35 -17.88
N GLU A 550 -22.26 -7.30 -16.56
CA GLU A 550 -23.36 -6.91 -15.65
C GLU A 550 -22.94 -5.64 -14.92
N ASP A 551 -23.89 -4.83 -14.50
CA ASP A 551 -23.62 -3.65 -13.68
C ASP A 551 -22.89 -4.05 -12.38
N LEU A 552 -21.89 -3.25 -12.02
CA LEU A 552 -21.09 -3.52 -10.84
C LEU A 552 -21.90 -3.32 -9.56
N LYS A 553 -21.80 -4.30 -8.67
CA LYS A 553 -22.39 -4.28 -7.33
C LYS A 553 -21.30 -4.00 -6.29
N PRO A 554 -21.66 -3.50 -5.09
CA PRO A 554 -20.72 -3.44 -3.99
C PRO A 554 -20.20 -4.81 -3.60
N GLU A 555 -18.92 -4.88 -3.26
CA GLU A 555 -18.39 -6.03 -2.54
C GLU A 555 -18.98 -6.06 -1.13
N LYS A 556 -19.28 -7.24 -0.60
CA LYS A 556 -19.75 -7.41 0.78
C LYS A 556 -18.80 -8.28 1.54
N SER A 557 -18.51 -7.94 2.80
CA SER A 557 -17.61 -8.71 3.64
C SER A 557 -18.21 -9.06 5.00
N ARG A 558 -17.73 -10.18 5.54
CA ARG A 558 -17.90 -10.57 6.94
C ARG A 558 -16.54 -10.86 7.52
N ASN A 559 -16.24 -10.24 8.65
CA ASN A 559 -15.00 -10.42 9.38
C ASN A 559 -15.30 -11.04 10.74
N TYR A 560 -14.46 -11.99 11.13
CA TYR A 560 -14.48 -12.65 12.43
C TYR A 560 -13.07 -12.60 13.01
N SER A 561 -12.93 -12.21 14.28
CA SER A 561 -11.65 -12.23 14.99
C SER A 561 -11.78 -12.76 16.41
N LEU A 562 -10.73 -13.43 16.89
CA LEU A 562 -10.56 -13.83 18.28
C LEU A 562 -9.08 -13.65 18.66
N GLY A 563 -8.83 -12.89 19.73
CA GLY A 563 -7.49 -12.47 20.11
C GLY A 563 -7.19 -12.70 21.57
N LEU A 564 -6.02 -13.27 21.87
CA LEU A 564 -5.46 -13.39 23.21
C LEU A 564 -4.44 -12.27 23.43
N VAL A 565 -4.55 -11.56 24.55
CA VAL A 565 -3.60 -10.52 24.98
C VAL A 565 -2.96 -10.98 26.28
N LEU A 566 -1.63 -11.06 26.28
CA LEU A 566 -0.82 -11.47 27.42
C LEU A 566 0.19 -10.36 27.76
N GLN A 567 0.27 -10.00 29.03
CA GLN A 567 1.27 -9.11 29.58
C GLN A 567 1.94 -9.79 30.79
N PRO A 568 2.72 -10.87 30.56
CA PRO A 568 3.31 -11.66 31.65
C PRO A 568 4.31 -10.88 32.50
N LEU A 569 4.89 -9.81 31.94
CA LEU A 569 5.79 -8.86 32.59
C LEU A 569 5.41 -7.45 32.13
N ASP A 570 5.69 -6.42 32.93
CA ASP A 570 5.46 -5.02 32.50
C ASP A 570 6.28 -4.66 31.24
N SER A 571 7.43 -5.32 31.07
CA SER A 571 8.32 -5.20 29.93
C SER A 571 7.91 -6.02 28.70
N LEU A 572 6.92 -6.91 28.80
CA LEU A 572 6.58 -7.87 27.73
C LEU A 572 5.08 -7.89 27.45
N THR A 573 4.69 -7.51 26.24
CA THR A 573 3.32 -7.68 25.73
C THR A 573 3.35 -8.67 24.57
N VAL A 574 2.44 -9.65 24.58
CA VAL A 574 2.25 -10.63 23.51
C VAL A 574 0.77 -10.65 23.12
N THR A 575 0.48 -10.52 21.83
CA THR A 575 -0.86 -10.70 21.27
C THR A 575 -0.84 -11.82 20.24
N ALA A 576 -1.91 -12.62 20.22
CA ALA A 576 -2.14 -13.64 19.22
C ALA A 576 -3.60 -13.57 18.76
N ASP A 577 -3.82 -13.19 17.51
CA ASP A 577 -5.14 -12.96 16.93
C ASP A 577 -5.37 -13.91 15.75
N VAL A 578 -6.46 -14.67 15.79
CA VAL A 578 -6.92 -15.49 14.66
C VAL A 578 -8.08 -14.78 13.98
N TYR A 579 -8.13 -14.83 12.65
CA TYR A 579 -9.16 -14.13 11.89
C TYR A 579 -9.63 -14.90 10.66
N ARG A 580 -10.86 -14.58 10.25
CA ARG A 580 -11.44 -15.00 8.97
C ARG A 580 -12.18 -13.84 8.31
N ILE A 581 -11.94 -13.67 7.01
CA ILE A 581 -12.56 -12.64 6.18
C ILE A 581 -13.20 -13.31 4.96
N ASP A 582 -14.52 -13.30 4.90
CA ASP A 582 -15.26 -13.75 3.73
C ASP A 582 -15.70 -12.52 2.91
N ILE A 583 -15.39 -12.49 1.61
CA ILE A 583 -15.78 -11.43 0.68
C ILE A 583 -16.62 -12.04 -0.43
N GLN A 584 -17.82 -11.49 -0.60
CA GLN A 584 -18.76 -11.84 -1.66
C GLN A 584 -18.79 -10.75 -2.73
N ASP A 585 -19.10 -11.15 -3.96
CA ASP A 585 -19.22 -10.25 -5.10
C ASP A 585 -17.94 -9.41 -5.30
N ARG A 586 -16.75 -10.02 -5.10
CA ARG A 586 -15.47 -9.31 -5.27
C ARG A 586 -15.32 -8.82 -6.71
N ILE A 587 -14.95 -7.55 -6.86
CA ILE A 587 -14.74 -6.88 -8.14
C ILE A 587 -13.34 -7.23 -8.62
N SER A 588 -13.27 -7.80 -9.82
CA SER A 588 -12.02 -8.10 -10.52
C SER A 588 -12.17 -7.82 -12.00
N LEU A 589 -11.06 -7.77 -12.73
CA LEU A 589 -11.11 -7.79 -14.19
C LEU A 589 -11.46 -9.21 -14.65
N SER A 590 -12.35 -9.30 -15.65
CA SER A 590 -12.53 -10.55 -16.37
C SER A 590 -11.21 -11.03 -16.98
N SER A 591 -11.17 -12.32 -17.31
CA SER A 591 -10.19 -12.82 -18.29
C SER A 591 -10.28 -12.03 -19.59
N ASN A 592 -9.17 -11.96 -20.33
CA ASN A 592 -9.17 -11.38 -21.65
C ASN A 592 -10.04 -12.25 -22.57
N LEU A 593 -11.16 -11.69 -23.06
CA LEU A 593 -12.01 -12.32 -24.06
C LEU A 593 -11.28 -12.24 -25.40
N VAL A 594 -10.95 -13.36 -26.02
CA VAL A 594 -10.43 -13.40 -27.39
C VAL A 594 -11.62 -13.38 -28.34
N LEU A 595 -11.74 -12.33 -29.15
CA LEU A 595 -12.90 -12.14 -30.00
C LEU A 595 -12.71 -12.86 -31.34
N ASN A 596 -13.57 -13.84 -31.60
CA ASN A 596 -13.64 -14.52 -32.89
C ASN A 596 -14.49 -13.71 -33.90
N ASN A 597 -14.50 -14.12 -35.16
CA ASN A 597 -15.25 -13.41 -36.21
C ASN A 597 -16.76 -13.33 -35.92
N THR A 598 -17.35 -14.34 -35.27
CA THR A 598 -18.77 -14.35 -34.89
C THR A 598 -19.06 -13.24 -33.88
N ALA A 599 -18.25 -13.13 -32.82
CA ALA A 599 -18.37 -12.10 -31.81
C ALA A 599 -18.16 -10.69 -32.41
N ILE A 600 -17.15 -10.51 -33.26
CA ILE A 600 -16.89 -9.23 -33.94
C ILE A 600 -18.08 -8.84 -34.83
N ASN A 601 -18.63 -9.77 -35.61
CA ASN A 601 -19.78 -9.50 -36.46
C ASN A 601 -21.04 -9.19 -35.65
N TYR A 602 -21.24 -9.88 -34.52
CA TYR A 602 -22.33 -9.61 -33.58
C TYR A 602 -22.21 -8.21 -32.97
N LEU A 603 -21.02 -7.81 -32.52
CA LEU A 603 -20.80 -6.46 -32.01
C LEU A 603 -21.11 -5.42 -33.09
N ARG A 604 -20.66 -5.66 -34.34
CA ARG A 604 -20.91 -4.74 -35.47
C ARG A 604 -22.39 -4.62 -35.80
N SER A 605 -23.13 -5.73 -35.83
CA SER A 605 -24.57 -5.70 -36.09
C SER A 605 -25.37 -5.01 -34.97
N ASN A 606 -24.80 -4.90 -33.77
CA ASN A 606 -25.41 -4.26 -32.61
C ASN A 606 -24.80 -2.87 -32.32
N GLY A 607 -24.29 -2.19 -33.35
CA GLY A 607 -23.94 -0.77 -33.28
C GLY A 607 -22.54 -0.46 -32.74
N VAL A 608 -21.66 -1.45 -32.58
CA VAL A 608 -20.23 -1.20 -32.32
C VAL A 608 -19.53 -0.96 -33.66
N GLY A 609 -19.21 0.30 -33.96
CA GLY A 609 -18.56 0.71 -35.23
C GLY A 609 -17.12 0.19 -35.39
N ASP A 610 -16.60 0.20 -36.64
CA ASP A 610 -15.27 -0.25 -37.10
C ASP A 610 -14.35 -0.87 -36.03
N ILE A 611 -14.60 -2.16 -35.77
CA ILE A 611 -13.97 -2.92 -34.71
C ILE A 611 -12.74 -3.66 -35.24
N ASN A 612 -11.55 -3.32 -34.72
CA ASN A 612 -10.33 -4.13 -34.87
C ASN A 612 -9.95 -4.86 -33.57
N TYR A 613 -10.89 -4.98 -32.62
CA TYR A 613 -10.68 -5.67 -31.36
C TYR A 613 -10.43 -7.16 -31.61
N THR A 614 -9.23 -7.61 -31.26
CA THR A 614 -8.92 -9.04 -31.13
C THR A 614 -9.10 -9.51 -29.69
N SER A 615 -9.13 -8.57 -28.73
CA SER A 615 -9.47 -8.87 -27.35
C SER A 615 -10.26 -7.75 -26.65
N ALA A 616 -11.12 -8.15 -25.73
CA ALA A 616 -11.85 -7.25 -24.83
C ALA A 616 -11.78 -7.77 -23.39
N ARG A 617 -11.99 -6.89 -22.41
CA ARG A 617 -12.22 -7.24 -21.01
C ARG A 617 -12.99 -6.14 -20.29
N TYR A 618 -13.57 -6.46 -19.15
CA TYR A 618 -14.33 -5.53 -18.31
C TYR A 618 -14.26 -5.93 -16.85
N PHE A 619 -14.58 -5.00 -15.95
CA PHE A 619 -14.71 -5.30 -14.52
C PHE A 619 -15.99 -6.11 -14.26
N THR A 620 -15.94 -7.02 -13.28
CA THR A 620 -17.08 -7.87 -12.92
C THR A 620 -17.04 -8.32 -11.45
N ASN A 621 -18.22 -8.48 -10.83
CA ASN A 621 -18.40 -9.14 -9.54
C ASN A 621 -18.50 -10.67 -9.71
N ALA A 622 -17.42 -11.32 -10.15
CA ALA A 622 -17.45 -12.72 -10.56
C ALA A 622 -16.92 -13.72 -9.52
N THR A 623 -16.32 -13.26 -8.42
CA THR A 623 -15.64 -14.15 -7.46
C THR A 623 -16.04 -13.90 -6.02
N ASP A 624 -16.13 -14.98 -5.25
CA ASP A 624 -16.16 -14.93 -3.79
C ASP A 624 -14.83 -15.46 -3.24
N THR A 625 -14.36 -14.89 -2.13
CA THR A 625 -13.08 -15.28 -1.51
C THR A 625 -13.19 -15.44 0.00
N SER A 626 -12.40 -16.35 0.55
CA SER A 626 -12.20 -16.55 1.99
C SER A 626 -10.72 -16.37 2.32
N THR A 627 -10.43 -15.59 3.35
CA THR A 627 -9.07 -15.41 3.89
C THR A 627 -9.05 -15.83 5.35
N ASP A 628 -8.23 -16.82 5.67
CA ASP A 628 -7.99 -17.28 7.04
C ASP A 628 -6.56 -16.87 7.45
N GLY A 629 -6.38 -16.43 8.70
CA GLY A 629 -5.05 -16.05 9.14
C GLY A 629 -4.84 -15.97 10.65
N VAL A 630 -3.57 -15.79 11.00
CA VAL A 630 -3.06 -15.65 12.36
C VAL A 630 -2.06 -14.52 12.38
N ASP A 631 -2.24 -13.60 13.32
CA ASP A 631 -1.29 -12.56 13.64
C ASP A 631 -0.73 -12.78 15.04
N LEU A 632 0.60 -12.77 15.20
CA LEU A 632 1.27 -12.82 16.50
C LEU A 632 2.24 -11.64 16.59
N VAL A 633 2.17 -10.89 17.68
CA VAL A 633 3.06 -9.75 17.95
C VAL A 633 3.55 -9.86 19.39
N ALA A 634 4.86 -9.80 19.59
CA ALA A 634 5.48 -9.71 20.90
C ALA A 634 6.38 -8.47 20.94
N ASN A 635 6.16 -7.61 21.93
CA ASN A 635 6.97 -6.43 22.19
C ASN A 635 7.66 -6.59 23.54
N TYR A 636 8.98 -6.49 23.53
CA TYR A 636 9.81 -6.55 24.71
C TYR A 636 10.61 -5.24 24.86
N ARG A 637 10.56 -4.62 26.04
CA ARG A 637 11.30 -3.40 26.35
C ARG A 637 12.03 -3.57 27.65
N TYR A 638 13.36 -3.45 27.62
CA TYR A 638 14.18 -3.61 28.80
C TYR A 638 15.21 -2.49 28.90
N GLN A 639 15.37 -1.96 30.10
CA GLN A 639 16.41 -0.98 30.43
C GLN A 639 17.36 -1.64 31.43
N PHE A 640 18.63 -1.76 31.03
CA PHE A 640 19.69 -2.28 31.87
C PHE A 640 20.21 -1.19 32.81
N ASP A 641 20.72 -1.59 33.97
CA ASP A 641 21.27 -0.67 34.99
C ASP A 641 22.42 0.20 34.48
N ASN A 642 23.14 -0.26 33.45
CA ASN A 642 24.23 0.46 32.80
C ASN A 642 23.76 1.50 31.76
N GLY A 643 22.46 1.80 31.70
CA GLY A 643 21.88 2.79 30.78
C GLY A 643 21.64 2.29 29.36
N VAL A 644 21.87 1.01 29.07
CA VAL A 644 21.48 0.41 27.78
C VAL A 644 19.96 0.24 27.76
N ARG A 645 19.31 0.66 26.67
CA ARG A 645 17.89 0.34 26.44
C ARG A 645 17.77 -0.56 25.23
N TRP A 646 17.01 -1.64 25.38
CA TRP A 646 16.74 -2.61 24.33
C TRP A 646 15.23 -2.71 24.11
N ASN A 647 14.81 -2.39 22.88
CA ASN A 647 13.47 -2.67 22.40
C ASN A 647 13.55 -3.78 21.36
N SER A 648 12.72 -4.80 21.50
CA SER A 648 12.61 -5.90 20.55
C SER A 648 11.15 -6.12 20.18
N THR A 649 10.89 -6.27 18.89
CA THR A 649 9.56 -6.62 18.37
C THR A 649 9.69 -7.87 17.52
N VAL A 650 8.94 -8.90 17.89
CA VAL A 650 8.73 -10.10 17.07
C VAL A 650 7.33 -10.04 16.50
N GLY A 651 7.23 -10.10 15.19
CA GLY A 651 5.96 -10.16 14.48
C GLY A 651 5.90 -11.39 13.59
N TYR A 652 4.80 -12.13 13.63
CA TYR A 652 4.52 -13.25 12.73
C TYR A 652 3.12 -13.12 12.14
N ASN A 653 3.00 -13.33 10.83
CA ASN A 653 1.71 -13.44 10.15
C ASN A 653 1.66 -14.76 9.37
N TYR A 654 0.54 -15.45 9.51
CA TYR A 654 0.06 -16.47 8.58
C TYR A 654 -1.20 -15.95 7.89
N ASN A 655 -1.25 -16.02 6.56
CA ASN A 655 -2.40 -15.57 5.78
C ASN A 655 -2.62 -16.45 4.55
N HIS A 656 -3.82 -17.00 4.41
CA HIS A 656 -4.17 -17.83 3.27
C HIS A 656 -5.51 -17.38 2.66
N THR A 657 -5.46 -16.90 1.43
CA THR A 657 -6.64 -16.46 0.67
C THR A 657 -6.94 -17.45 -0.46
N LYS A 658 -8.20 -17.83 -0.59
CA LYS A 658 -8.69 -18.68 -1.69
C LYS A 658 -9.96 -18.11 -2.30
N VAL A 659 -10.10 -18.28 -3.61
CA VAL A 659 -11.38 -18.10 -4.30
C VAL A 659 -12.28 -19.30 -4.02
N THR A 660 -13.43 -19.06 -3.43
CA THR A 660 -14.40 -20.09 -3.01
C THR A 660 -15.45 -20.36 -4.07
N ASP A 661 -15.82 -19.35 -4.84
CA ASP A 661 -16.78 -19.46 -5.94
C ASP A 661 -16.41 -18.56 -7.11
N VAL A 662 -16.74 -18.98 -8.33
CA VAL A 662 -16.65 -18.17 -9.55
C VAL A 662 -17.95 -18.31 -10.32
N LYS A 663 -18.60 -17.18 -10.59
CA LYS A 663 -19.85 -17.15 -11.36
C LYS A 663 -19.64 -17.74 -12.76
N ALA A 664 -20.69 -18.41 -13.24
CA ALA A 664 -20.71 -19.01 -14.57
C ALA A 664 -20.47 -17.97 -15.68
N ASN A 665 -19.99 -18.46 -16.82
CA ASN A 665 -19.83 -17.64 -18.01
C ASN A 665 -21.21 -17.11 -18.47
N PRO A 666 -21.34 -15.84 -18.86
CA PRO A 666 -22.56 -15.33 -19.49
C PRO A 666 -22.95 -16.16 -20.72
N ALA A 667 -24.23 -16.55 -20.82
CA ALA A 667 -24.71 -17.42 -21.88
C ALA A 667 -24.47 -16.87 -23.30
N ILE A 668 -24.45 -15.54 -23.46
CA ILE A 668 -24.15 -14.89 -24.75
C ILE A 668 -22.73 -15.22 -25.25
N LEU A 669 -21.76 -15.37 -24.34
CA LEU A 669 -20.39 -15.68 -24.72
C LEU A 669 -20.28 -17.11 -25.26
N ASP A 670 -20.98 -18.06 -24.65
CA ASP A 670 -21.07 -19.43 -25.14
C ASP A 670 -21.77 -19.47 -26.52
N GLN A 671 -22.85 -18.69 -26.70
CA GLN A 671 -23.57 -18.57 -27.99
C GLN A 671 -22.68 -18.01 -29.10
N LEU A 672 -21.80 -17.05 -28.78
CA LEU A 672 -20.85 -16.46 -29.71
C LEU A 672 -19.62 -17.37 -29.96
N GLY A 673 -19.55 -18.53 -29.31
CA GLY A 673 -18.39 -19.42 -29.36
C GLY A 673 -17.13 -18.82 -28.73
N VAL A 674 -17.31 -17.82 -27.86
CA VAL A 674 -16.26 -17.21 -27.05
C VAL A 674 -16.22 -17.96 -25.72
N ASN A 675 -15.69 -19.18 -25.77
CA ASN A 675 -15.57 -20.03 -24.60
C ASN A 675 -14.47 -19.46 -23.69
N LEU A 676 -14.84 -18.79 -22.60
CA LEU A 676 -13.88 -18.32 -21.60
C LEU A 676 -14.28 -18.74 -20.18
N VAL A 677 -13.27 -18.87 -19.34
CA VAL A 677 -13.47 -18.91 -17.90
C VAL A 677 -13.46 -17.47 -17.42
N ARG A 678 -14.60 -16.97 -16.93
CA ARG A 678 -14.83 -15.56 -16.53
C ARG A 678 -13.67 -14.99 -15.71
N VAL A 679 -13.11 -15.81 -14.83
CA VAL A 679 -11.87 -15.55 -14.09
C VAL A 679 -10.95 -16.75 -14.26
N ASP A 680 -9.84 -16.57 -14.98
CA ASP A 680 -8.93 -17.64 -15.36
C ASP A 680 -8.19 -18.26 -14.17
N ARG A 681 -7.47 -19.36 -14.45
CA ARG A 681 -6.71 -20.08 -13.44
C ARG A 681 -5.74 -19.18 -12.68
N ARG A 682 -4.93 -18.39 -13.39
CA ARG A 682 -3.87 -17.56 -12.81
C ARG A 682 -4.45 -16.48 -11.90
N GLU A 683 -5.53 -15.85 -12.33
CA GLU A 683 -6.24 -14.86 -11.52
C GLU A 683 -6.84 -15.53 -10.27
N ARG A 684 -7.54 -16.65 -10.45
CA ARG A 684 -8.27 -17.35 -9.38
C ARG A 684 -7.37 -17.90 -8.27
N ILE A 685 -6.33 -18.64 -8.61
CA ILE A 685 -5.45 -19.27 -7.61
C ILE A 685 -4.28 -18.37 -7.22
N GLY A 686 -3.93 -17.42 -8.08
CA GLY A 686 -2.79 -16.54 -7.93
C GLY A 686 -3.18 -15.14 -7.46
N LEU A 687 -3.54 -14.25 -8.39
CA LEU A 687 -3.67 -12.81 -8.10
C LEU A 687 -4.77 -12.48 -7.08
N LEU A 688 -5.85 -13.26 -7.05
CA LEU A 688 -6.91 -13.18 -6.05
C LEU A 688 -6.67 -14.08 -4.83
N GLY A 689 -5.66 -14.94 -4.89
CA GLY A 689 -5.34 -15.97 -3.90
C GLY A 689 -3.87 -15.95 -3.47
N ASP A 690 -3.09 -16.95 -3.88
CA ASP A 690 -1.86 -17.37 -3.20
C ASP A 690 -0.55 -16.91 -3.86
N THR A 691 -0.51 -15.69 -4.42
CA THR A 691 0.73 -15.17 -5.06
C THR A 691 1.72 -14.57 -4.06
N THR A 692 1.28 -14.13 -2.89
CA THR A 692 2.13 -13.57 -1.84
C THR A 692 2.46 -14.61 -0.77
N PRO A 693 3.60 -14.51 -0.07
CA PRO A 693 3.94 -15.47 0.98
C PRO A 693 2.85 -15.59 2.04
N GLN A 694 2.47 -16.83 2.34
CA GLN A 694 1.52 -17.12 3.41
C GLN A 694 2.11 -16.87 4.78
N HIS A 695 3.43 -17.05 4.93
CA HIS A 695 4.13 -16.90 6.21
C HIS A 695 5.09 -15.72 6.12
N LYS A 696 5.06 -14.86 7.13
CA LYS A 696 6.05 -13.80 7.29
C LYS A 696 6.42 -13.64 8.75
N LEU A 697 7.72 -13.62 9.02
CA LEU A 697 8.30 -13.38 10.35
C LEU A 697 9.16 -12.12 10.28
N THR A 698 9.09 -11.30 11.32
CA THR A 698 9.90 -10.10 11.51
C THR A 698 10.47 -10.14 12.93
N LEU A 699 11.73 -9.75 13.07
CA LEU A 699 12.41 -9.54 14.34
C LEU A 699 13.17 -8.21 14.24
N GLY A 700 12.61 -7.17 14.84
CA GLY A 700 13.24 -5.86 14.97
C GLY A 700 13.92 -5.73 16.33
N ASN A 701 15.13 -5.18 16.37
CA ASN A 701 15.80 -4.79 17.61
C ASN A 701 16.39 -3.40 17.48
N ASP A 702 16.14 -2.59 18.50
CA ASP A 702 16.74 -1.28 18.72
C ASP A 702 17.50 -1.30 20.05
N LEU A 703 18.81 -1.14 20.00
CA LEU A 703 19.66 -1.04 21.20
C LEU A 703 20.28 0.34 21.26
N THR A 704 20.03 1.09 22.33
CA THR A 704 20.63 2.40 22.55
C THR A 704 21.56 2.35 23.76
N PHE A 705 22.77 2.90 23.62
CA PHE A 705 23.77 2.92 24.69
C PHE A 705 24.73 4.11 24.51
N GLY A 706 24.78 4.98 25.52
CA GLY A 706 25.51 6.25 25.42
C GLY A 706 25.11 7.04 24.16
N ASN A 707 26.09 7.34 23.32
CA ASN A 707 25.88 8.07 22.06
C ASN A 707 25.53 7.17 20.87
N TRP A 708 25.40 5.85 21.06
CA TRP A 708 25.17 4.90 19.97
C TRP A 708 23.74 4.37 19.97
N ALA A 709 23.22 4.11 18.77
CA ALA A 709 22.07 3.24 18.58
C ALA A 709 22.38 2.19 17.50
N LEU A 710 21.99 0.95 17.75
CA LEU A 710 22.07 -0.17 16.82
C LEU A 710 20.67 -0.60 16.46
N HIS A 711 20.41 -0.69 15.16
CA HIS A 711 19.15 -1.11 14.59
C HIS A 711 19.39 -2.40 13.80
N SER A 712 18.56 -3.40 14.04
CA SER A 712 18.54 -4.62 13.23
C SER A 712 17.11 -5.01 12.92
N ASN A 713 16.86 -5.42 11.69
CA ASN A 713 15.58 -6.00 11.29
C ASN A 713 15.83 -7.26 10.48
N LEU A 714 15.38 -8.40 11.00
CA LEU A 714 15.46 -9.69 10.34
C LEU A 714 14.07 -10.08 9.87
N VAL A 715 13.89 -10.20 8.56
CA VAL A 715 12.62 -10.59 7.95
C VAL A 715 12.75 -11.93 7.24
N ARG A 716 11.85 -12.87 7.55
CA ARG A 716 11.69 -14.10 6.79
C ARG A 716 10.43 -14.03 5.96
N TYR A 717 10.58 -14.09 4.65
CA TYR A 717 9.48 -14.32 3.73
C TYR A 717 9.33 -15.82 3.49
N GLY A 718 8.09 -16.31 3.56
CA GLY A 718 7.71 -17.65 3.13
C GLY A 718 7.95 -17.88 1.63
N GLU A 719 7.65 -19.10 1.20
CA GLU A 719 7.60 -19.42 -0.22
C GLU A 719 6.50 -18.61 -0.91
N PHE A 720 6.68 -18.32 -2.19
CA PHE A 720 5.66 -17.69 -3.02
C PHE A 720 5.63 -18.35 -4.39
N THR A 721 4.51 -18.29 -5.09
CA THR A 721 4.34 -18.94 -6.39
C THR A 721 3.96 -17.93 -7.46
N SER A 722 4.67 -17.98 -8.59
CA SER A 722 4.25 -17.33 -9.83
C SER A 722 3.38 -18.30 -10.62
N TYR A 723 2.06 -18.13 -10.53
CA TYR A 723 1.11 -18.96 -11.28
C TYR A 723 1.01 -18.52 -12.75
N GLN A 724 0.84 -19.50 -13.63
CA GLN A 724 0.61 -19.32 -15.06
C GLN A 724 -0.76 -19.86 -15.48
N ALA A 725 -1.13 -19.64 -16.74
CA ALA A 725 -2.35 -20.19 -17.31
C ALA A 725 -2.40 -21.73 -17.19
N ASP A 726 -1.24 -22.38 -17.32
CA ASP A 726 -1.08 -23.83 -17.19
C ASP A 726 -0.19 -24.18 -16.00
N LYS A 727 -0.59 -25.23 -15.26
CA LYS A 727 0.12 -25.70 -14.06
C LYS A 727 1.58 -26.07 -14.31
N VAL A 728 1.91 -26.58 -15.50
CA VAL A 728 3.28 -27.02 -15.85
C VAL A 728 4.29 -25.88 -15.82
N ASN A 729 3.83 -24.64 -16.01
CA ASN A 729 4.68 -23.46 -16.08
C ASN A 729 4.71 -22.66 -14.75
N ASP A 730 3.96 -23.09 -13.74
CA ASP A 730 4.02 -22.50 -12.41
C ASP A 730 5.44 -22.64 -11.85
N GLN A 731 5.88 -21.63 -11.10
CA GLN A 731 7.16 -21.67 -10.40
C GLN A 731 6.97 -21.22 -8.96
N THR A 732 7.29 -22.11 -8.02
CA THR A 732 7.38 -21.80 -6.59
C THR A 732 8.81 -21.45 -6.25
N PHE A 733 8.98 -20.34 -5.51
CA PHE A 733 10.26 -19.79 -5.09
C PHE A 733 10.47 -20.08 -3.61
N SER A 734 11.69 -20.51 -3.25
CA SER A 734 12.03 -20.83 -1.87
C SER A 734 11.90 -19.62 -0.93
N ALA A 735 11.61 -19.90 0.34
CA ALA A 735 11.64 -18.90 1.41
C ALA A 735 13.00 -18.19 1.51
N ALA A 736 12.97 -16.93 1.96
CA ALA A 736 14.16 -16.08 2.05
C ALA A 736 14.23 -15.32 3.37
N TRP A 737 15.47 -15.09 3.83
CA TRP A 737 15.78 -14.23 4.96
C TRP A 737 16.49 -12.98 4.46
N LEU A 738 16.03 -11.83 4.93
CA LEU A 738 16.62 -10.53 4.70
C LEU A 738 17.03 -9.94 6.04
N LEU A 739 18.22 -9.36 6.08
CA LEU A 739 18.76 -8.68 7.25
C LEU A 739 19.06 -7.24 6.87
N ASP A 740 18.46 -6.32 7.61
CA ASP A 740 18.74 -4.89 7.55
C ASP A 740 19.49 -4.49 8.83
N LEU A 741 20.51 -3.65 8.70
CA LEU A 741 21.33 -3.17 9.81
C LEU A 741 21.57 -1.67 9.67
N ALA A 742 21.51 -0.94 10.77
CA ALA A 742 21.98 0.44 10.83
C ALA A 742 22.64 0.75 12.17
N VAL A 743 23.58 1.68 12.16
CA VAL A 743 24.20 2.24 13.36
C VAL A 743 24.10 3.75 13.31
N ASP A 744 23.65 4.33 14.43
CA ASP A 744 23.63 5.76 14.66
C ASP A 744 24.71 6.14 15.68
N TYR A 745 25.38 7.26 15.42
CA TYR A 745 26.22 7.95 16.38
C TYR A 745 25.68 9.38 16.61
N LYS A 746 25.29 9.66 17.85
CA LYS A 746 24.75 10.94 18.30
C LYS A 746 25.87 11.81 18.87
N LEU A 747 26.02 13.01 18.32
CA LEU A 747 26.96 14.02 18.79
C LEU A 747 26.25 15.36 18.93
N LYS A 748 25.83 15.68 20.16
CA LYS A 748 24.95 16.82 20.46
C LYS A 748 23.68 16.73 19.57
N SER A 749 23.39 17.78 18.83
CA SER A 749 22.30 17.89 17.86
C SER A 749 22.45 17.03 16.61
N TRP A 750 23.65 16.49 16.33
CA TRP A 750 23.92 15.73 15.11
C TRP A 750 23.74 14.23 15.32
N VAL A 751 23.16 13.55 14.34
CA VAL A 751 23.07 12.09 14.26
C VAL A 751 23.68 11.65 12.94
N PHE A 752 24.70 10.79 13.01
CA PHE A 752 25.34 10.18 11.85
C PHE A 752 24.91 8.71 11.77
N THR A 753 24.25 8.33 10.68
CA THR A 753 23.80 6.97 10.42
C THR A 753 24.62 6.34 9.31
N LEU A 754 25.08 5.11 9.52
CA LEU A 754 25.53 4.21 8.46
C LEU A 754 24.65 2.96 8.49
N GLY A 755 24.05 2.62 7.35
CA GLY A 755 23.13 1.48 7.28
C GLY A 755 23.18 0.73 5.97
N GLY A 756 22.55 -0.44 5.98
CA GLY A 756 22.31 -1.22 4.80
C GLY A 756 21.04 -2.06 4.92
N ASP A 757 20.29 -2.10 3.84
CA ASP A 757 19.12 -2.97 3.67
C ASP A 757 19.55 -4.21 2.88
N ASN A 758 19.05 -5.38 3.27
CA ASN A 758 19.42 -6.66 2.67
C ASN A 758 20.94 -6.87 2.63
N VAL A 759 21.64 -6.68 3.76
CA VAL A 759 23.11 -6.69 3.84
C VAL A 759 23.75 -8.02 3.42
N THR A 760 22.96 -9.10 3.41
CA THR A 760 23.35 -10.43 2.93
C THR A 760 23.27 -10.57 1.41
N ASP A 761 22.82 -9.53 0.70
CA ASP A 761 22.71 -9.46 -0.76
C ASP A 761 21.87 -10.60 -1.35
N LYS A 762 20.72 -10.88 -0.71
CA LYS A 762 19.82 -11.95 -1.14
C LYS A 762 19.01 -11.51 -2.36
N TYR A 763 19.05 -12.34 -3.40
CA TYR A 763 18.17 -12.26 -4.58
C TYR A 763 17.16 -13.41 -4.55
N PRO A 764 15.97 -13.24 -5.17
CA PRO A 764 15.08 -14.36 -5.42
C PRO A 764 15.71 -15.34 -6.42
N GLU A 765 15.18 -16.55 -6.49
CA GLU A 765 15.59 -17.52 -7.51
C GLU A 765 15.24 -16.97 -8.91
N LYS A 766 16.03 -17.36 -9.91
CA LYS A 766 15.79 -16.92 -11.29
C LYS A 766 14.54 -17.57 -11.85
N LEU A 767 13.87 -16.86 -12.76
CA LEU A 767 12.74 -17.39 -13.51
C LEU A 767 13.13 -18.62 -14.33
N ASN A 768 12.18 -19.53 -14.49
CA ASN A 768 12.25 -20.62 -15.45
C ASN A 768 12.25 -20.08 -16.89
N ASP A 769 12.65 -20.93 -17.85
CA ASP A 769 12.79 -20.53 -19.26
C ASP A 769 11.48 -19.96 -19.84
N PHE A 770 10.34 -20.52 -19.44
CA PHE A 770 9.01 -20.06 -19.85
C PHE A 770 8.75 -18.60 -19.44
N SER A 771 9.00 -18.26 -18.18
CA SER A 771 8.66 -16.94 -17.62
C SER A 771 9.77 -15.91 -17.85
N SER A 772 11.01 -16.35 -18.10
CA SER A 772 12.17 -15.46 -18.27
C SER A 772 12.17 -14.68 -19.59
N SER A 773 11.26 -14.99 -20.51
CA SER A 773 11.16 -14.40 -21.85
C SER A 773 12.51 -14.44 -22.59
N GLY A 774 13.08 -15.64 -22.74
CA GLY A 774 14.39 -15.80 -23.40
C GLY A 774 15.54 -15.22 -22.57
N GLY A 775 15.46 -15.33 -21.25
CA GLY A 775 16.51 -14.92 -20.31
C GLY A 775 16.60 -13.43 -19.98
N ASN A 776 15.85 -12.56 -20.66
CA ASN A 776 15.93 -11.12 -20.45
C ASN A 776 15.23 -10.63 -19.16
N LEU A 777 14.23 -11.36 -18.67
CA LEU A 777 13.60 -11.14 -17.37
C LEU A 777 14.15 -12.19 -16.40
N ALA A 778 15.10 -11.78 -15.56
CA ALA A 778 15.82 -12.71 -14.71
C ALA A 778 15.00 -13.13 -13.48
N TYR A 779 14.19 -12.23 -12.93
CA TYR A 779 13.51 -12.43 -11.65
C TYR A 779 12.00 -12.22 -11.75
N SER A 780 11.25 -12.86 -10.85
CA SER A 780 9.80 -12.70 -10.75
C SER A 780 9.42 -11.30 -10.24
N THR A 781 8.46 -10.65 -10.90
CA THR A 781 7.84 -9.40 -10.43
C THR A 781 6.95 -9.61 -9.21
N PHE A 782 6.70 -10.87 -8.81
CA PHE A 782 5.98 -11.25 -7.61
C PHE A 782 6.88 -11.41 -6.38
N SER A 783 8.19 -11.21 -6.51
CA SER A 783 9.09 -11.26 -5.36
C SER A 783 8.64 -10.29 -4.26
N PRO A 784 8.34 -10.78 -3.05
CA PRO A 784 7.80 -9.95 -1.97
C PRO A 784 8.85 -9.03 -1.33
N TYR A 785 10.13 -9.26 -1.64
CA TYR A 785 11.28 -8.46 -1.20
C TYR A 785 12.05 -7.83 -2.37
N GLY A 786 11.47 -7.82 -3.58
CA GLY A 786 12.11 -7.29 -4.78
C GLY A 786 13.30 -8.12 -5.25
N TYR A 787 14.16 -7.51 -6.07
CA TYR A 787 15.31 -8.16 -6.71
C TYR A 787 16.51 -7.21 -6.89
N SER A 788 16.53 -6.08 -6.19
CA SER A 788 17.60 -5.08 -6.36
C SER A 788 18.90 -5.41 -5.60
N GLY A 789 18.88 -6.37 -4.67
CA GLY A 789 20.04 -6.79 -3.88
C GLY A 789 20.27 -5.94 -2.64
N ALA A 790 21.50 -5.97 -2.12
CA ALA A 790 21.91 -5.15 -0.98
C ALA A 790 21.94 -3.66 -1.35
N TYR A 791 21.45 -2.79 -0.46
CA TYR A 791 21.50 -1.34 -0.57
C TYR A 791 22.23 -0.76 0.63
N TYR A 792 23.22 0.10 0.43
CA TYR A 792 23.99 0.73 1.51
C TYR A 792 23.82 2.24 1.46
N TYR A 793 23.72 2.87 2.61
CA TYR A 793 23.48 4.31 2.71
C TYR A 793 24.17 4.94 3.92
N GLY A 794 24.47 6.24 3.79
CA GLY A 794 24.83 7.12 4.87
C GLY A 794 23.78 8.22 5.02
N LYS A 795 23.51 8.63 6.25
CA LYS A 795 22.56 9.71 6.56
C LYS A 795 23.12 10.61 7.66
N VAL A 796 22.89 11.91 7.54
CA VAL A 796 23.25 12.91 8.54
C VAL A 796 22.01 13.71 8.88
N THR A 797 21.66 13.73 10.16
CA THR A 797 20.52 14.49 10.69
C THR A 797 21.03 15.53 11.67
N TYR A 798 20.50 16.75 11.57
CA TYR A 798 20.66 17.80 12.58
C TYR A 798 19.31 18.10 13.21
N ASN A 799 19.24 18.07 14.55
CA ASN A 799 18.05 18.38 15.34
C ASN A 799 18.26 19.69 16.12
N TRP A 800 17.26 20.56 16.17
CA TRP A 800 17.31 21.80 16.95
C TRP A 800 16.12 21.95 17.88
#